data_AF-A0A3D5ZM75-F1
#
_entry.id   AF-A0A3D5ZM75-F1
#
_cell.length_a   1.000
_cell.length_b   1.000
_cell.length_c   1.000
_cell.angle_alpha   90.00
_cell.angle_beta   90.00
_cell.angle_gamma   90.00
#
_symmetry.space_group_name_H-M   'P 1'
#
loop_
_entity.id
_entity.type
_entity.pdbx_description
1 polymer ?
#
loop_
_entity_poly.entity_id
_entity_poly.type
_entity_poly.pdbx_seq_one_letter_code
_entity_poly.pdbx_strand_id
1 'polypeptide(L)'
;MKYNYHNTLTTQVGALPTRSFYVPFADKNFVGDEFASSQVTLLSDWKFAYFDKITDEAFACAPTTDIKVPSCWQILGYDSHQYTNVRYPFPYDPPYIRKDNPCGVYQTEYVIENADGRYYINFEGADSCLYLFVNDEFVGYSTVSHSSAEFDITAKLHVGANEIKVVVAKWCSASYLEDQDKLRMSGLFREVYILHRPENHLRDYKVTTDIVGADGVIDVALDTIATVQLYDAYDSLLDTQRGINLRFTVLNADLWTAETPNLYKIIIACNGEYIRDYVGVRTVCNQGNVLCVNGKPTKFKGVNRHSMTVNGYVETVDDMVRDILLMKKYNVNAVRTSHYPPHPLFTKLCDKYGIYVLEEADIETHGAVARLCDYDWDKYNGIVDMEIFKEQMLHRQRRMVERDKNRPSVVIWSLGNETGWIAEDGAVMGENLVPHPSNTNNLVDTIAFLKSLDPTRLVHYEGWYIITEQNKNRPHSLPDMNSRMYPSVDFVRYISEHQPAVPFILCEYTHAMGNSCGDVASYWDFIYKHDDCCGGFVWEWCNHGVKKDGKDYYGGDFGDVLNDGNFCVDGLVELDRSSVHSSMIEVSEAYSPCNVICDNGRFWVENRNDFATLDNFECKCIITENGVETEVSDVDIKGILPHARKQTGITVSAKNAYVCVNFVFTDKIYGIKSVKQAVLLDSYPIKPTTCDNREYRFEIGANGMPTVLTSNGKNYILPQTCINMWRAPTDNDMQRDKWRKNFLDKAYCFARSVEIDKNTAVAHVEVVCDSRVPLADVTLRYTCGANGLHVSVVADLDENLDDIPRFGLTFALPKTFDTVTYFGRGPYECYCDKNNLSYVGLFTMPISELGYDYVRPQENGNRCNVRMVRLSGNGQSLTVQSARDIEFSLHDYDERVDFRHRYEVVHEDKWYFNIDYRQCGVGSAACGPKLGQQYRITEKHIEFEFDVSVD
;
A
#
# COMPACT_ATOMS: atom_id res chain seq x y z
N MET A 1 -36.17 25.30 -5.92
CA MET A 1 -34.71 25.48 -5.86
C MET A 1 -34.24 26.30 -7.04
N LYS A 2 -33.64 27.46 -6.76
CA LYS A 2 -33.12 28.40 -7.78
C LYS A 2 -31.91 27.84 -8.54
N TYR A 3 -31.08 27.04 -7.86
CA TYR A 3 -29.91 26.37 -8.43
C TYR A 3 -30.05 24.86 -8.23
N ASN A 4 -29.82 24.06 -9.28
CA ASN A 4 -30.03 22.61 -9.22
C ASN A 4 -28.99 21.78 -10.02
N TYR A 5 -27.83 22.37 -10.34
CA TYR A 5 -26.79 21.70 -11.13
C TYR A 5 -26.30 20.36 -10.56
N HIS A 6 -26.30 20.17 -9.23
CA HIS A 6 -25.91 18.93 -8.55
C HIS A 6 -26.81 17.72 -8.88
N ASN A 7 -28.04 17.96 -9.36
CA ASN A 7 -28.96 16.93 -9.86
C ASN A 7 -28.88 16.78 -11.40
N THR A 8 -27.83 17.30 -12.03
CA THR A 8 -27.60 17.25 -13.47
C THR A 8 -26.20 16.75 -13.75
N LEU A 9 -25.96 16.24 -14.96
CA LEU A 9 -24.62 15.87 -15.44
C LEU A 9 -23.86 17.08 -16.03
N THR A 10 -24.16 18.29 -15.57
CA THR A 10 -23.36 19.48 -15.90
C THR A 10 -21.97 19.31 -15.30
N THR A 11 -20.91 19.43 -16.09
CA THR A 11 -19.52 19.35 -15.61
C THR A 11 -19.11 20.62 -14.89
N GLN A 12 -19.33 21.78 -15.53
CA GLN A 12 -19.01 23.08 -14.97
C GLN A 12 -19.87 24.21 -15.56
N VAL A 13 -20.01 25.30 -14.81
CA VAL A 13 -20.60 26.58 -15.23
C VAL A 13 -19.69 27.70 -14.76
N GLY A 14 -19.24 28.58 -15.65
CA GLY A 14 -18.38 29.72 -15.29
C GLY A 14 -16.93 29.38 -14.94
N ALA A 15 -16.60 28.11 -14.69
CA ALA A 15 -15.22 27.68 -14.49
C ALA A 15 -14.43 27.79 -15.81
N LEU A 16 -13.17 28.21 -15.69
CA LEU A 16 -12.27 28.37 -16.82
C LEU A 16 -11.70 27.01 -17.28
N PRO A 17 -11.19 26.90 -18.52
CA PRO A 17 -10.47 25.72 -18.96
C PRO A 17 -9.27 25.43 -18.04
N THR A 18 -9.08 24.15 -17.72
CA THR A 18 -7.93 23.68 -16.95
C THR A 18 -6.63 24.01 -17.66
N ARG A 19 -5.62 24.35 -16.87
CA ARG A 19 -4.26 24.70 -17.27
C ARG A 19 -3.28 23.89 -16.44
N SER A 20 -2.00 23.92 -16.81
CA SER A 20 -0.95 23.37 -15.96
C SER A 20 -0.93 24.04 -14.59
N PHE A 21 -0.66 23.23 -13.57
CA PHE A 21 -0.55 23.73 -12.21
C PHE A 21 0.76 24.52 -12.06
N TYR A 22 0.61 25.75 -11.59
CA TYR A 22 1.70 26.64 -11.18
C TYR A 22 1.12 27.77 -10.33
N VAL A 23 1.98 28.36 -9.51
CA VAL A 23 1.74 29.62 -8.83
C VAL A 23 2.69 30.68 -9.40
N PRO A 24 2.18 31.84 -9.88
CA PRO A 24 3.01 32.92 -10.38
C PRO A 24 3.62 33.76 -9.25
N PHE A 25 4.71 34.47 -9.55
CA PHE A 25 5.45 35.32 -8.63
C PHE A 25 5.69 36.71 -9.23
N ALA A 26 5.74 37.75 -8.39
CA ALA A 26 6.08 39.12 -8.83
C ALA A 26 7.60 39.36 -8.97
N ASP A 27 8.42 38.59 -8.23
CA ASP A 27 9.88 38.66 -8.30
C ASP A 27 10.44 37.34 -8.81
N LYS A 28 11.27 37.41 -9.86
CA LYS A 28 11.99 36.25 -10.41
C LYS A 28 12.90 35.56 -9.41
N ASN A 29 13.36 36.27 -8.38
CA ASN A 29 14.27 35.76 -7.36
C ASN A 29 13.52 35.25 -6.11
N PHE A 30 12.20 35.12 -6.17
CA PHE A 30 11.41 34.64 -5.02
C PHE A 30 11.89 33.26 -4.54
N VAL A 31 12.24 33.18 -3.27
CA VAL A 31 12.61 31.95 -2.56
C VAL A 31 11.60 31.72 -1.44
N GLY A 32 10.85 30.64 -1.55
CA GLY A 32 9.78 30.29 -0.61
C GLY A 32 8.82 29.28 -1.22
N ASP A 33 7.87 28.83 -0.41
CA ASP A 33 6.78 27.95 -0.80
C ASP A 33 5.88 28.64 -1.83
N GLU A 34 5.24 27.86 -2.69
CA GLU A 34 4.48 28.39 -3.83
C GLU A 34 3.36 29.33 -3.36
N PHE A 35 2.58 28.92 -2.36
CA PHE A 35 1.49 29.72 -1.79
C PHE A 35 1.93 30.93 -0.95
N ALA A 36 3.24 31.12 -0.73
CA ALA A 36 3.78 32.33 -0.09
C ALA A 36 4.07 33.46 -1.09
N SER A 37 3.77 33.26 -2.38
CA SER A 37 3.83 34.31 -3.40
C SER A 37 2.95 35.50 -3.04
N SER A 38 3.43 36.73 -3.29
CA SER A 38 2.64 37.95 -3.14
C SER A 38 1.47 38.05 -4.13
N GLN A 39 1.41 37.19 -5.14
CA GLN A 39 0.27 37.10 -6.06
C GLN A 39 -0.83 36.18 -5.56
N VAL A 40 -0.63 35.49 -4.44
CA VAL A 40 -1.58 34.57 -3.83
C VAL A 40 -2.16 35.19 -2.58
N THR A 41 -3.47 35.11 -2.42
CA THR A 41 -4.13 35.27 -1.12
C THR A 41 -4.81 33.94 -0.77
N LEU A 42 -4.28 33.23 0.22
CA LEU A 42 -4.90 32.04 0.77
C LEU A 42 -6.17 32.40 1.55
N LEU A 43 -7.27 31.70 1.28
CA LEU A 43 -8.53 31.84 1.99
C LEU A 43 -8.68 30.66 2.96
N SER A 44 -8.08 30.77 4.15
CA SER A 44 -8.09 29.68 5.15
C SER A 44 -9.12 29.86 6.26
N ASP A 45 -9.60 31.08 6.45
CA ASP A 45 -10.57 31.45 7.48
C ASP A 45 -11.95 31.67 6.87
N TRP A 46 -12.92 30.87 7.30
CA TRP A 46 -14.28 30.91 6.77
C TRP A 46 -15.30 30.87 7.91
N LYS A 47 -16.44 31.49 7.67
CA LYS A 47 -17.68 31.19 8.37
C LYS A 47 -18.36 29.97 7.72
N PHE A 48 -19.01 29.16 8.53
CA PHE A 48 -19.61 27.88 8.14
C PHE A 48 -20.99 27.65 8.76
N ALA A 49 -21.85 27.01 7.98
CA ALA A 49 -23.10 26.42 8.43
C ALA A 49 -23.31 25.08 7.70
N TYR A 50 -23.66 24.05 8.47
CA TYR A 50 -24.00 22.73 7.96
C TYR A 50 -25.52 22.59 7.87
N PHE A 51 -25.98 21.96 6.79
CA PHE A 51 -27.38 21.63 6.57
C PHE A 51 -27.52 20.15 6.20
N ASP A 52 -28.48 19.46 6.81
CA ASP A 52 -28.80 18.05 6.48
C ASP A 52 -29.33 17.89 5.04
N LYS A 53 -29.81 18.99 4.44
CA LYS A 53 -30.41 19.01 3.10
C LYS A 53 -30.05 20.31 2.39
N ILE A 54 -29.72 20.21 1.10
CA ILE A 54 -29.57 21.36 0.22
C ILE A 54 -30.95 21.97 -0.10
N THR A 55 -31.16 23.23 0.26
CA THR A 55 -32.44 23.95 0.08
C THR A 55 -32.20 25.41 -0.32
N ASP A 56 -33.26 26.12 -0.75
CA ASP A 56 -33.16 27.56 -1.04
C ASP A 56 -32.76 28.36 0.22
N GLU A 57 -33.10 27.87 1.43
CA GLU A 57 -32.64 28.45 2.70
C GLU A 57 -31.12 28.26 2.91
N ALA A 58 -30.55 27.11 2.53
CA ALA A 58 -29.10 26.91 2.60
C ALA A 58 -28.37 27.90 1.68
N PHE A 59 -28.85 28.10 0.45
CA PHE A 59 -28.29 29.10 -0.47
C PHE A 59 -28.42 30.55 0.03
N ALA A 60 -29.45 30.85 0.81
CA ALA A 60 -29.69 32.17 1.40
C ALA A 60 -29.04 32.35 2.78
N CYS A 61 -28.35 31.34 3.30
CA CYS A 61 -27.75 31.37 4.64
C CYS A 61 -26.56 32.34 4.70
N ALA A 62 -26.50 33.09 5.80
CA ALA A 62 -25.31 33.81 6.24
C ALA A 62 -24.68 33.04 7.42
N PRO A 63 -23.66 32.20 7.18
CA PRO A 63 -23.07 31.37 8.22
C PRO A 63 -22.31 32.19 9.27
N THR A 64 -22.23 31.68 10.51
CA THR A 64 -21.62 32.40 11.64
C THR A 64 -20.55 31.62 12.41
N THR A 65 -20.48 30.29 12.23
CA THR A 65 -19.52 29.43 12.92
C THR A 65 -18.16 29.50 12.24
N ASP A 66 -17.05 29.59 12.97
CA ASP A 66 -15.72 29.57 12.35
C ASP A 66 -15.34 28.15 11.90
N ILE A 67 -14.75 28.03 10.70
CA ILE A 67 -14.14 26.80 10.19
C ILE A 67 -12.81 27.14 9.51
N LYS A 68 -11.87 26.19 9.55
CA LYS A 68 -10.63 26.27 8.79
C LYS A 68 -10.78 25.53 7.46
N VAL A 69 -10.19 26.09 6.42
CA VAL A 69 -10.05 25.47 5.09
C VAL A 69 -8.55 25.35 4.78
N PRO A 70 -8.07 24.18 4.32
CA PRO A 70 -8.82 22.96 4.02
C PRO A 70 -9.32 22.17 5.24
N SER A 71 -10.47 21.51 5.12
CA SER A 71 -10.98 20.54 6.09
C SER A 71 -12.04 19.60 5.50
N CYS A 72 -12.14 18.39 6.05
CA CYS A 72 -13.29 17.51 5.89
C CYS A 72 -14.26 17.74 7.05
N TRP A 73 -15.54 18.05 6.79
CA TRP A 73 -16.46 18.44 7.87
C TRP A 73 -16.75 17.28 8.84
N GLN A 74 -16.64 16.02 8.39
CA GLN A 74 -16.82 14.83 9.23
C GLN A 74 -15.75 14.74 10.32
N ILE A 75 -14.51 15.07 9.99
CA ILE A 75 -13.39 15.11 10.96
C ILE A 75 -13.65 16.16 12.04
N LEU A 76 -14.33 17.26 11.68
CA LEU A 76 -14.70 18.34 12.60
C LEU A 76 -15.98 18.06 13.40
N GLY A 77 -16.61 16.89 13.21
CA GLY A 77 -17.79 16.45 13.95
C GLY A 77 -19.14 16.83 13.35
N TYR A 78 -19.18 17.30 12.10
CA TYR A 78 -20.43 17.47 11.34
C TYR A 78 -20.72 16.20 10.54
N ASP A 79 -21.97 15.74 10.49
CA ASP A 79 -22.33 14.49 9.80
C ASP A 79 -21.60 13.25 10.36
N SER A 80 -21.97 12.05 9.89
CA SER A 80 -21.27 10.81 10.23
C SER A 80 -20.24 10.45 9.16
N HIS A 81 -19.14 9.81 9.58
CA HIS A 81 -18.28 9.08 8.66
C HIS A 81 -19.02 7.87 8.09
N GLN A 82 -18.68 7.47 6.87
CA GLN A 82 -19.23 6.30 6.22
C GLN A 82 -18.14 5.61 5.41
N TYR A 83 -17.98 4.31 5.60
CA TYR A 83 -17.06 3.51 4.81
C TYR A 83 -17.83 2.45 4.03
N THR A 84 -17.72 2.48 2.70
CA THR A 84 -18.20 1.41 1.83
C THR A 84 -17.15 1.15 0.76
N ASN A 85 -16.92 -0.12 0.46
CA ASN A 85 -16.06 -0.55 -0.64
C ASN A 85 -16.84 -0.37 -1.95
N VAL A 86 -17.63 -1.38 -2.33
CA VAL A 86 -18.30 -1.40 -3.64
C VAL A 86 -19.63 -0.67 -3.66
N ARG A 87 -20.34 -0.59 -2.54
CA ARG A 87 -21.74 -0.16 -2.56
C ARG A 87 -21.85 1.36 -2.49
N TYR A 88 -22.61 1.95 -3.42
CA TYR A 88 -23.01 3.35 -3.31
C TYR A 88 -23.70 3.62 -1.95
N PRO A 89 -23.34 4.69 -1.26
CA PRO A 89 -23.97 5.09 0.00
C PRO A 89 -25.37 5.71 -0.18
N PHE A 90 -25.82 5.84 -1.43
CA PHE A 90 -27.13 6.33 -1.85
C PHE A 90 -27.76 5.35 -2.87
N PRO A 91 -29.07 5.47 -3.17
CA PRO A 91 -29.77 4.54 -4.05
C PRO A 91 -29.15 4.54 -5.44
N TYR A 92 -28.99 3.36 -6.03
CA TYR A 92 -28.55 3.21 -7.41
C TYR A 92 -29.70 3.52 -8.37
N ASP A 93 -29.76 4.75 -8.87
CA ASP A 93 -30.69 5.21 -9.91
C ASP A 93 -30.02 6.31 -10.77
N PRO A 94 -28.95 6.01 -11.53
CA PRO A 94 -28.21 7.04 -12.26
C PRO A 94 -29.08 7.79 -13.28
N PRO A 95 -28.95 9.13 -13.41
CA PRO A 95 -28.03 10.02 -12.70
C PRO A 95 -28.63 10.67 -11.44
N TYR A 96 -29.73 10.15 -10.90
CA TYR A 96 -30.46 10.74 -9.79
C TYR A 96 -29.78 10.47 -8.45
N ILE A 97 -29.75 11.49 -7.58
CA ILE A 97 -29.32 11.38 -6.18
C ILE A 97 -30.50 11.67 -5.24
N ARG A 98 -30.34 11.37 -3.94
CA ARG A 98 -31.36 11.70 -2.94
C ARG A 98 -31.57 13.22 -2.84
N LYS A 99 -32.82 13.63 -2.65
CA LYS A 99 -33.16 15.03 -2.32
C LYS A 99 -32.71 15.44 -0.92
N ASP A 100 -32.70 14.48 -0.01
CA ASP A 100 -32.17 14.62 1.35
C ASP A 100 -30.65 14.50 1.28
N ASN A 101 -29.99 15.54 0.77
CA ASN A 101 -28.57 15.58 0.47
C ASN A 101 -27.89 16.69 1.29
N PRO A 102 -26.99 16.35 2.22
CA PRO A 102 -26.30 17.33 3.04
C PRO A 102 -25.49 18.35 2.25
N CYS A 103 -25.33 19.55 2.81
CA CYS A 103 -24.44 20.56 2.25
C CYS A 103 -23.80 21.43 3.34
N GLY A 104 -22.62 21.95 3.01
CA GLY A 104 -21.89 22.94 3.79
C GLY A 104 -21.92 24.30 3.09
N VAL A 105 -22.25 25.36 3.82
CA VAL A 105 -22.22 26.74 3.35
C VAL A 105 -21.04 27.45 3.99
N TYR A 106 -20.09 27.88 3.16
CA TYR A 106 -18.89 28.60 3.55
C TYR A 106 -19.02 30.06 3.13
N GLN A 107 -18.62 31.00 3.98
CA GLN A 107 -18.53 32.42 3.64
C GLN A 107 -17.25 33.05 4.18
N THR A 108 -16.56 33.84 3.38
CA THR A 108 -15.41 34.62 3.80
C THR A 108 -15.43 36.01 3.16
N GLU A 109 -14.57 36.90 3.65
CA GLU A 109 -14.40 38.25 3.11
C GLU A 109 -13.05 38.34 2.39
N TYR A 110 -13.04 38.99 1.23
CA TYR A 110 -11.82 39.34 0.52
C TYR A 110 -11.80 40.84 0.24
N VAL A 111 -10.74 41.51 0.71
CA VAL A 111 -10.58 42.96 0.56
C VAL A 111 -9.61 43.24 -0.58
N ILE A 112 -10.02 44.06 -1.55
CA ILE A 112 -9.11 44.58 -2.58
C ILE A 112 -8.92 46.09 -2.42
N GLU A 113 -7.67 46.55 -2.50
CA GLU A 113 -7.30 47.96 -2.34
C GLU A 113 -7.51 48.77 -3.63
N ASN A 114 -7.32 48.11 -4.78
CA ASN A 114 -7.49 48.65 -6.12
C ASN A 114 -8.07 47.57 -7.04
N ALA A 115 -8.62 47.99 -8.19
CA ALA A 115 -9.17 47.09 -9.21
C ALA A 115 -8.24 47.09 -10.43
N ASP A 116 -7.03 46.54 -10.28
CA ASP A 116 -6.07 46.38 -11.36
C ASP A 116 -5.82 44.89 -11.67
N GLY A 117 -5.47 44.60 -12.92
CA GLY A 117 -5.22 43.21 -13.35
C GLY A 117 -6.48 42.33 -13.34
N ARG A 118 -6.25 41.04 -13.09
CA ARG A 118 -7.23 39.96 -13.09
C ARG A 118 -7.21 39.23 -11.74
N TYR A 119 -8.38 38.79 -11.31
CA TYR A 119 -8.56 38.02 -10.07
C TYR A 119 -9.18 36.66 -10.38
N TYR A 120 -8.48 35.61 -9.99
CA TYR A 120 -8.93 34.23 -10.17
C TYR A 120 -9.05 33.54 -8.83
N ILE A 121 -10.22 33.03 -8.48
CA ILE A 121 -10.35 32.14 -7.33
C ILE A 121 -10.17 30.69 -7.77
N ASN A 122 -9.33 29.97 -7.03
CA ASN A 122 -8.95 28.58 -7.28
C ASN A 122 -9.39 27.72 -6.10
N PHE A 123 -10.01 26.59 -6.41
CA PHE A 123 -10.36 25.53 -5.46
C PHE A 123 -9.60 24.29 -5.86
N GLU A 124 -8.63 23.84 -5.07
CA GLU A 124 -7.80 22.67 -5.43
C GLU A 124 -8.51 21.32 -5.22
N GLY A 125 -9.60 21.32 -4.46
CA GLY A 125 -10.43 20.14 -4.20
C GLY A 125 -11.66 20.47 -3.35
N ALA A 126 -12.83 20.04 -3.81
CA ALA A 126 -14.11 20.24 -3.13
C ALA A 126 -15.01 19.04 -3.38
N ASP A 127 -15.34 18.30 -2.32
CA ASP A 127 -16.10 17.05 -2.43
C ASP A 127 -17.59 17.27 -2.06
N SER A 128 -18.57 16.96 -2.93
CA SER A 128 -18.43 16.41 -4.30
C SER A 128 -18.68 17.40 -5.44
N CYS A 129 -19.27 18.56 -5.13
CA CYS A 129 -19.44 19.67 -6.06
C CYS A 129 -19.56 21.00 -5.31
N LEU A 130 -19.27 22.11 -5.98
CA LEU A 130 -19.32 23.45 -5.40
C LEU A 130 -20.18 24.42 -6.23
N TYR A 131 -20.79 25.38 -5.54
CA TYR A 131 -21.41 26.58 -6.11
C TYR A 131 -20.70 27.81 -5.57
N LEU A 132 -20.29 28.72 -6.45
CA LEU A 132 -19.59 29.94 -6.09
C LEU A 132 -20.48 31.18 -6.28
N PHE A 133 -20.48 32.03 -5.25
CA PHE A 133 -21.08 33.35 -5.26
C PHE A 133 -20.06 34.39 -4.82
N VAL A 134 -20.08 35.54 -5.48
CA VAL A 134 -19.29 36.72 -5.10
C VAL A 134 -20.24 37.91 -5.04
N ASN A 135 -20.30 38.58 -3.89
CA ASN A 135 -21.23 39.69 -3.64
C ASN A 135 -22.70 39.33 -3.98
N ASP A 136 -23.16 38.16 -3.52
CA ASP A 136 -24.49 37.57 -3.80
C ASP A 136 -24.81 37.27 -5.28
N GLU A 137 -23.86 37.48 -6.19
CA GLU A 137 -24.00 37.10 -7.59
C GLU A 137 -23.45 35.69 -7.83
N PHE A 138 -24.22 34.86 -8.52
CA PHE A 138 -23.76 33.53 -8.94
C PHE A 138 -22.63 33.66 -9.97
N VAL A 139 -21.49 33.05 -9.65
CA VAL A 139 -20.31 33.02 -10.52
C VAL A 139 -20.22 31.69 -11.26
N GLY A 140 -20.43 30.57 -10.56
CA GLY A 140 -20.24 29.28 -11.19
C GLY A 140 -20.50 28.04 -10.35
N TYR A 141 -20.31 26.89 -11.01
CA TYR A 141 -20.49 25.55 -10.48
C TYR A 141 -19.39 24.63 -11.05
N SER A 142 -18.92 23.66 -10.27
CA SER A 142 -17.97 22.63 -10.74
C SER A 142 -18.16 21.30 -10.00
N THR A 143 -17.93 20.19 -10.72
CA THR A 143 -17.76 18.82 -10.18
C THR A 143 -16.28 18.39 -10.22
N VAL A 144 -16.01 17.09 -10.01
CA VAL A 144 -14.70 16.43 -9.94
C VAL A 144 -13.96 16.80 -8.67
N SER A 145 -14.16 16.00 -7.63
CA SER A 145 -13.75 16.30 -6.26
C SER A 145 -12.24 16.54 -6.14
N HIS A 146 -11.43 15.72 -6.80
CA HIS A 146 -9.97 15.70 -6.65
C HIS A 146 -9.22 16.53 -7.71
N SER A 147 -9.88 17.48 -8.35
CA SER A 147 -9.26 18.34 -9.36
C SER A 147 -9.56 19.82 -9.14
N SER A 148 -8.64 20.67 -9.61
CA SER A 148 -8.72 22.12 -9.44
C SER A 148 -9.85 22.75 -10.25
N ALA A 149 -10.61 23.67 -9.66
CA ALA A 149 -11.60 24.51 -10.35
C ALA A 149 -11.23 25.99 -10.20
N GLU A 150 -11.07 26.70 -11.32
CA GLU A 150 -10.66 28.11 -11.37
C GLU A 150 -11.77 28.97 -11.98
N PHE A 151 -12.07 30.12 -11.36
CA PHE A 151 -13.08 31.07 -11.83
C PHE A 151 -12.51 32.47 -11.93
N ASP A 152 -12.81 33.18 -13.03
CA ASP A 152 -12.50 34.61 -13.15
C ASP A 152 -13.56 35.43 -12.41
N ILE A 153 -13.15 36.07 -11.31
CA ILE A 153 -14.03 36.88 -10.46
C ILE A 153 -13.79 38.38 -10.64
N THR A 154 -12.92 38.78 -11.58
CA THR A 154 -12.50 40.17 -11.79
C THR A 154 -13.69 41.13 -11.90
N ALA A 155 -14.69 40.78 -12.71
CA ALA A 155 -15.86 41.62 -12.95
C ALA A 155 -16.90 41.61 -11.81
N LYS A 156 -16.71 40.76 -10.79
CA LYS A 156 -17.61 40.59 -9.65
C LYS A 156 -17.11 41.27 -8.39
N LEU A 157 -15.85 41.67 -8.37
CA LEU A 157 -15.23 42.37 -7.26
C LEU A 157 -15.42 43.89 -7.37
N HIS A 158 -15.40 44.56 -6.22
CA HIS A 158 -15.34 46.02 -6.10
C HIS A 158 -14.29 46.42 -5.06
N VAL A 159 -13.75 47.64 -5.17
CA VAL A 159 -12.76 48.17 -4.22
C VAL A 159 -13.34 48.18 -2.81
N GLY A 160 -12.62 47.61 -1.85
CA GLY A 160 -13.09 47.36 -0.48
C GLY A 160 -13.39 45.88 -0.23
N ALA A 161 -14.27 45.62 0.74
CA ALA A 161 -14.65 44.28 1.19
C ALA A 161 -15.62 43.61 0.21
N ASN A 162 -15.33 42.37 -0.16
CA ASN A 162 -16.16 41.54 -1.02
C ASN A 162 -16.55 40.25 -0.29
N GLU A 163 -17.82 39.87 -0.37
CA GLU A 163 -18.28 38.59 0.16
C GLU A 163 -18.00 37.48 -0.86
N ILE A 164 -17.39 36.40 -0.40
CA ILE A 164 -17.25 35.15 -1.15
C ILE A 164 -18.03 34.07 -0.40
N LYS A 165 -19.00 33.46 -1.08
CA LYS A 165 -19.84 32.39 -0.52
C LYS A 165 -19.77 31.15 -1.40
N VAL A 166 -19.60 30.00 -0.76
CA VAL A 166 -19.47 28.70 -1.42
C VAL A 166 -20.44 27.72 -0.80
N VAL A 167 -21.24 27.04 -1.62
CA VAL A 167 -22.10 25.93 -1.16
C VAL A 167 -21.53 24.63 -1.72
N VAL A 168 -21.18 23.70 -0.83
CA VAL A 168 -20.63 22.38 -1.19
C VAL A 168 -21.68 21.32 -0.87
N ALA A 169 -22.07 20.52 -1.86
CA ALA A 169 -23.02 19.41 -1.65
C ALA A 169 -22.27 18.09 -1.44
N LYS A 170 -22.75 17.26 -0.50
CA LYS A 170 -22.17 15.94 -0.21
C LYS A 170 -22.23 15.04 -1.43
N TRP A 171 -23.39 14.96 -2.08
CA TRP A 171 -23.59 14.17 -3.30
C TRP A 171 -23.96 15.05 -4.50
N CYS A 172 -23.56 14.63 -5.69
CA CYS A 172 -24.05 15.15 -6.96
C CYS A 172 -24.20 14.00 -7.98
N SER A 173 -24.82 14.25 -9.14
CA SER A 173 -24.94 13.24 -10.20
C SER A 173 -23.58 12.69 -10.67
N ALA A 174 -22.49 13.45 -10.51
CA ALA A 174 -21.14 12.99 -10.84
C ALA A 174 -20.52 12.07 -9.78
N SER A 175 -21.11 11.95 -8.57
CA SER A 175 -20.66 11.02 -7.53
C SER A 175 -20.82 9.56 -7.93
N TYR A 176 -21.61 9.26 -8.97
CA TYR A 176 -21.64 7.93 -9.59
C TYR A 176 -20.30 7.53 -10.27
N LEU A 177 -19.38 8.48 -10.48
CA LEU A 177 -18.02 8.21 -10.99
C LEU A 177 -16.97 8.28 -9.87
N GLU A 178 -17.37 8.40 -8.60
CA GLU A 178 -16.47 8.57 -7.45
C GLU A 178 -16.77 7.52 -6.37
N ASP A 179 -16.89 6.25 -6.81
CA ASP A 179 -17.25 5.11 -5.96
C ASP A 179 -16.03 4.33 -5.42
N GLN A 180 -14.88 4.98 -5.30
CA GLN A 180 -13.63 4.36 -4.81
C GLN A 180 -13.78 3.69 -3.45
N ASP A 181 -13.03 2.61 -3.20
CA ASP A 181 -12.93 1.97 -1.88
C ASP A 181 -12.25 2.88 -0.83
N LYS A 182 -13.03 3.75 -0.18
CA LYS A 182 -12.54 4.73 0.81
C LYS A 182 -13.61 5.19 1.80
N LEU A 183 -13.19 5.77 2.92
CA LEU A 183 -14.09 6.55 3.78
C LEU A 183 -14.65 7.72 2.99
N ARG A 184 -15.97 7.95 2.99
CA ARG A 184 -16.67 9.04 2.31
C ARG A 184 -16.68 10.29 3.20
N MET A 185 -16.00 11.35 2.76
CA MET A 185 -15.93 12.64 3.45
C MET A 185 -16.19 13.79 2.47
N SER A 186 -16.51 14.98 2.99
CA SER A 186 -16.89 16.12 2.16
C SER A 186 -16.42 17.45 2.73
N GLY A 187 -16.42 18.47 1.87
CA GLY A 187 -16.00 19.83 2.21
C GLY A 187 -14.96 20.40 1.24
N LEU A 188 -14.45 21.59 1.57
CA LEU A 188 -13.30 22.20 0.91
C LEU A 188 -12.03 21.57 1.48
N PHE A 189 -11.61 20.42 0.94
CA PHE A 189 -10.58 19.57 1.54
C PHE A 189 -9.17 19.81 0.99
N ARG A 190 -9.02 20.71 0.02
CA ARG A 190 -7.72 21.29 -0.40
C ARG A 190 -7.82 22.82 -0.43
N GLU A 191 -6.70 23.47 -0.69
CA GLU A 191 -6.50 24.91 -0.62
C GLU A 191 -7.51 25.68 -1.49
N VAL A 192 -7.94 26.82 -0.95
CA VAL A 192 -8.71 27.82 -1.69
C VAL A 192 -7.92 29.13 -1.67
N TYR A 193 -7.69 29.71 -2.83
CA TYR A 193 -6.89 30.93 -2.92
C TYR A 193 -7.27 31.81 -4.11
N ILE A 194 -6.96 33.10 -4.00
CA ILE A 194 -7.12 34.07 -5.07
C ILE A 194 -5.75 34.38 -5.66
N LEU A 195 -5.66 34.31 -6.99
CA LEU A 195 -4.54 34.81 -7.78
C LEU A 195 -4.85 36.22 -8.28
N HIS A 196 -4.00 37.18 -7.93
CA HIS A 196 -3.99 38.53 -8.51
C HIS A 196 -2.89 38.63 -9.56
N ARG A 197 -3.28 38.81 -10.82
CA ARG A 197 -2.38 38.68 -11.97
C ARG A 197 -2.48 39.87 -12.92
N PRO A 198 -1.41 40.24 -13.63
CA PRO A 198 -1.47 41.33 -14.61
C PRO A 198 -2.39 41.00 -15.79
N GLU A 199 -2.88 42.04 -16.48
CA GLU A 199 -3.60 41.85 -17.74
C GLU A 199 -2.69 41.19 -18.80
N ASN A 200 -3.28 40.34 -19.65
CA ASN A 200 -2.59 39.57 -20.71
C ASN A 200 -1.44 38.66 -20.20
N HIS A 201 -1.50 38.18 -18.96
CA HIS A 201 -0.55 37.19 -18.41
C HIS A 201 -0.56 35.86 -19.18
N LEU A 202 0.47 35.02 -18.96
CA LEU A 202 0.51 33.65 -19.49
C LEU A 202 -0.48 32.79 -18.72
N ARG A 203 -1.46 32.16 -19.37
CA ARG A 203 -2.43 31.30 -18.70
C ARG A 203 -1.98 29.84 -18.70
N ASP A 204 -1.45 29.32 -19.80
CA ASP A 204 -1.00 27.92 -19.89
C ASP A 204 0.28 27.74 -20.72
N TYR A 205 0.97 26.62 -20.45
CA TYR A 205 2.14 26.20 -21.19
C TYR A 205 2.31 24.67 -21.15
N LYS A 206 2.95 24.13 -22.19
CA LYS A 206 3.31 22.72 -22.29
C LYS A 206 4.81 22.56 -22.51
N VAL A 207 5.42 21.65 -21.75
CA VAL A 207 6.80 21.22 -21.92
C VAL A 207 6.81 19.80 -22.46
N THR A 208 7.62 19.55 -23.48
CA THR A 208 7.90 18.20 -23.99
C THR A 208 9.40 18.01 -24.13
N THR A 209 9.90 16.81 -23.82
CA THR A 209 11.33 16.50 -23.90
C THR A 209 11.62 15.32 -24.81
N ASP A 210 12.80 15.33 -25.42
CA ASP A 210 13.32 14.22 -26.23
C ASP A 210 14.85 14.09 -26.04
N ILE A 211 15.44 12.99 -26.51
CA ILE A 211 16.87 12.71 -26.41
C ILE A 211 17.43 12.45 -27.81
N VAL A 212 18.43 13.23 -28.22
CA VAL A 212 19.11 13.08 -29.52
C VAL A 212 20.59 12.83 -29.29
N GLY A 213 21.02 11.58 -29.45
CA GLY A 213 22.38 11.18 -29.09
C GLY A 213 22.58 11.26 -27.58
N ALA A 214 23.46 12.14 -27.11
CA ALA A 214 23.66 12.44 -25.69
C ALA A 214 22.96 13.74 -25.24
N ASP A 215 22.39 14.49 -26.18
CA ASP A 215 21.83 15.81 -25.91
C ASP A 215 20.32 15.71 -25.59
N GLY A 216 19.87 16.55 -24.66
CA GLY A 216 18.46 16.71 -24.34
C GLY A 216 17.84 17.83 -25.15
N VAL A 217 16.62 17.61 -25.65
CA VAL A 217 15.81 18.64 -26.32
C VAL A 217 14.62 18.96 -25.43
N ILE A 218 14.41 20.25 -25.17
CA ILE A 218 13.28 20.76 -24.37
C ILE A 218 12.48 21.73 -25.26
N ASP A 219 11.27 21.33 -25.61
CA ASP A 219 10.32 22.17 -26.34
C ASP A 219 9.31 22.78 -25.36
N VAL A 220 9.09 24.09 -25.45
CA VAL A 220 8.14 24.85 -24.61
C VAL A 220 7.14 25.56 -25.52
N ALA A 221 5.87 25.16 -25.41
CA ALA A 221 4.74 25.80 -26.07
C ALA A 221 3.96 26.66 -25.07
N LEU A 222 3.66 27.90 -25.43
CA LEU A 222 3.05 28.92 -24.58
C LEU A 222 1.74 29.41 -25.23
N ASP A 223 0.78 29.91 -24.46
CA ASP A 223 -0.43 30.50 -25.02
C ASP A 223 -0.28 31.98 -25.43
N THR A 224 0.81 32.63 -25.01
CA THR A 224 1.18 34.00 -25.37
C THR A 224 2.70 34.17 -25.46
N ILE A 225 3.16 35.31 -26.01
CA ILE A 225 4.59 35.59 -26.18
C ILE A 225 5.23 35.89 -24.82
N ALA A 226 5.97 34.92 -24.28
CA ALA A 226 6.75 35.06 -23.06
C ALA A 226 8.25 34.91 -23.32
N THR A 227 9.05 35.31 -22.34
CA THR A 227 10.51 35.04 -22.32
C THR A 227 10.77 33.86 -21.39
N VAL A 228 11.43 32.82 -21.88
CA VAL A 228 11.77 31.62 -21.09
C VAL A 228 13.29 31.56 -20.91
N GLN A 229 13.70 31.40 -19.65
CA GLN A 229 15.09 31.21 -19.25
C GLN A 229 15.26 29.78 -18.76
N LEU A 230 16.25 29.06 -19.29
CA LEU A 230 16.57 27.69 -18.90
C LEU A 230 17.84 27.68 -18.05
N TYR A 231 17.80 26.98 -16.92
CA TYR A 231 18.90 26.82 -15.98
C TYR A 231 19.22 25.34 -15.75
N ASP A 232 20.47 25.02 -15.47
CA ASP A 232 20.89 23.70 -14.99
C ASP A 232 20.55 23.48 -13.50
N ALA A 233 20.90 22.29 -12.99
CA ALA A 233 20.68 21.91 -11.59
C ALA A 233 21.51 22.73 -10.57
N TYR A 234 22.49 23.52 -11.04
CA TYR A 234 23.35 24.38 -10.22
C TYR A 234 22.96 25.85 -10.33
N ASP A 235 21.76 26.14 -10.85
CA ASP A 235 21.23 27.48 -11.09
C ASP A 235 22.06 28.33 -12.08
N SER A 236 22.83 27.70 -12.96
CA SER A 236 23.54 28.38 -14.05
C SER A 236 22.61 28.55 -15.26
N LEU A 237 22.52 29.78 -15.77
CA LEU A 237 21.70 30.08 -16.95
C LEU A 237 22.34 29.44 -18.20
N LEU A 238 21.61 28.55 -18.85
CA LEU A 238 22.03 27.87 -20.08
C LEU A 238 21.64 28.66 -21.32
N ASP A 239 20.39 29.14 -21.39
CA ASP A 239 19.86 29.86 -22.56
C ASP A 239 18.65 30.73 -22.19
N THR A 240 18.31 31.70 -23.04
CA THR A 240 17.13 32.56 -22.92
C THR A 240 16.52 32.81 -24.30
N GLN A 241 15.23 32.48 -24.46
CA GLN A 241 14.50 32.69 -25.71
C GLN A 241 13.16 33.38 -25.46
N ARG A 242 12.62 34.02 -26.51
CA ARG A 242 11.32 34.72 -26.45
C ARG A 242 10.46 34.33 -27.65
N GLY A 243 9.21 33.96 -27.39
CA GLY A 243 8.32 33.46 -28.43
C GLY A 243 7.11 32.72 -27.85
N ILE A 244 6.43 31.97 -28.71
CA ILE A 244 5.27 31.11 -28.37
C ILE A 244 5.65 29.63 -28.42
N ASN A 245 6.53 29.24 -29.35
CA ASN A 245 7.10 27.90 -29.45
C ASN A 245 8.62 28.04 -29.39
N LEU A 246 9.22 27.51 -28.34
CA LEU A 246 10.65 27.64 -28.05
C LEU A 246 11.28 26.25 -27.98
N ARG A 247 12.53 26.15 -28.44
CA ARG A 247 13.30 24.90 -28.42
C ARG A 247 14.67 25.15 -27.81
N PHE A 248 14.97 24.45 -26.73
CA PHE A 248 16.26 24.47 -26.06
C PHE A 248 16.99 23.14 -26.29
N THR A 249 18.31 23.21 -26.37
CA THR A 249 19.18 22.02 -26.44
C THR A 249 20.15 22.05 -25.28
N VAL A 250 20.16 20.98 -24.49
CA VAL A 250 21.09 20.76 -23.39
C VAL A 250 22.13 19.73 -23.84
N LEU A 251 23.38 20.17 -23.98
CA LEU A 251 24.46 19.29 -24.43
C LEU A 251 24.84 18.30 -23.33
N ASN A 252 24.95 17.02 -23.65
CA ASN A 252 25.21 15.94 -22.70
C ASN A 252 24.26 15.99 -21.49
N ALA A 253 22.95 15.95 -21.75
CA ALA A 253 21.96 16.20 -20.71
C ALA A 253 21.98 15.12 -19.62
N ASP A 254 22.01 15.57 -18.36
CA ASP A 254 21.68 14.73 -17.22
C ASP A 254 20.18 14.36 -17.28
N LEU A 255 19.90 13.06 -17.46
CA LEU A 255 18.54 12.55 -17.65
C LEU A 255 17.83 12.37 -16.30
N TRP A 256 16.51 12.57 -16.31
CA TRP A 256 15.66 12.33 -15.15
C TRP A 256 15.26 10.83 -15.07
N THR A 257 15.41 10.25 -13.88
CA THR A 257 14.92 8.91 -13.50
C THR A 257 14.51 8.92 -12.03
N ALA A 258 13.85 7.86 -11.55
CA ALA A 258 13.56 7.72 -10.11
C ALA A 258 14.83 7.52 -9.25
N GLU A 259 15.93 7.06 -9.84
CA GLU A 259 17.21 6.83 -9.14
C GLU A 259 18.11 8.07 -9.16
N THR A 260 18.04 8.85 -10.25
CA THR A 260 18.78 10.10 -10.46
C THR A 260 17.82 11.19 -10.96
N PRO A 261 17.08 11.87 -10.06
CA PRO A 261 16.02 12.82 -10.42
C PRO A 261 16.59 14.19 -10.84
N ASN A 262 17.38 14.21 -11.91
CA ASN A 262 18.00 15.43 -12.42
C ASN A 262 16.94 16.37 -13.00
N LEU A 263 16.91 17.62 -12.52
CA LEU A 263 15.94 18.63 -12.93
C LEU A 263 16.66 19.89 -13.41
N TYR A 264 16.21 20.39 -14.57
CA TYR A 264 16.50 21.72 -15.07
C TYR A 264 15.41 22.67 -14.60
N LYS A 265 15.73 23.94 -14.42
CA LYS A 265 14.76 24.96 -13.98
C LYS A 265 14.41 25.87 -15.15
N ILE A 266 13.12 26.11 -15.35
CA ILE A 266 12.63 27.15 -16.27
C ILE A 266 12.03 28.32 -15.48
N ILE A 267 12.32 29.54 -15.94
CA ILE A 267 11.65 30.76 -15.49
C ILE A 267 10.99 31.41 -16.70
N ILE A 268 9.66 31.50 -16.69
CA ILE A 268 8.85 32.11 -17.74
C ILE A 268 8.43 33.50 -17.28
N ALA A 269 8.87 34.54 -17.97
CA ALA A 269 8.53 35.93 -17.69
C ALA A 269 7.50 36.45 -18.70
N CYS A 270 6.37 36.94 -18.20
CA CYS A 270 5.31 37.53 -19.02
C CYS A 270 4.65 38.71 -18.28
N ASN A 271 4.56 39.88 -18.92
CA ASN A 271 3.87 41.07 -18.38
C ASN A 271 4.15 41.42 -16.90
N GLY A 272 5.38 41.24 -16.44
CA GLY A 272 5.80 41.60 -15.08
C GLY A 272 5.53 40.53 -14.02
N GLU A 273 5.00 39.36 -14.39
CA GLU A 273 4.98 38.16 -13.55
C GLU A 273 5.98 37.10 -14.05
N TYR A 274 6.29 36.17 -13.15
CA TYR A 274 7.21 35.06 -13.39
C TYR A 274 6.57 33.75 -12.96
N ILE A 275 6.73 32.70 -13.78
CA ILE A 275 6.37 31.33 -13.44
C ILE A 275 7.65 30.52 -13.36
N ARG A 276 7.84 29.80 -12.26
CA ARG A 276 8.96 28.89 -12.05
C ARG A 276 8.48 27.45 -12.11
N ASP A 277 9.16 26.64 -12.92
CA ASP A 277 8.92 25.21 -12.97
C ASP A 277 10.22 24.42 -13.21
N TYR A 278 10.13 23.10 -13.07
CA TYR A 278 11.25 22.18 -13.23
C TYR A 278 10.95 21.15 -14.32
N VAL A 279 11.97 20.86 -15.13
CA VAL A 279 11.90 19.99 -16.30
C VAL A 279 12.89 18.86 -16.11
N GLY A 280 12.42 17.62 -16.19
CA GLY A 280 13.27 16.43 -16.26
C GLY A 280 13.36 15.95 -17.71
N VAL A 281 14.57 15.91 -18.28
CA VAL A 281 14.76 15.36 -19.63
C VAL A 281 14.66 13.84 -19.55
N ARG A 282 13.60 13.27 -20.11
CA ARG A 282 13.40 11.82 -20.17
C ARG A 282 12.56 11.40 -21.36
N THR A 283 12.63 10.12 -21.73
CA THR A 283 11.70 9.47 -22.64
C THR A 283 11.07 8.25 -21.99
N VAL A 284 9.82 7.94 -22.34
CA VAL A 284 9.13 6.71 -21.94
C VAL A 284 8.45 6.14 -23.17
N CYS A 285 8.66 4.85 -23.42
CA CYS A 285 8.05 4.17 -24.54
C CYS A 285 8.01 2.65 -24.31
N ASN A 286 7.26 1.96 -25.16
CA ASN A 286 7.38 0.51 -25.28
C ASN A 286 8.36 0.16 -26.40
N GLN A 287 9.28 -0.76 -26.13
CA GLN A 287 10.10 -1.42 -27.13
C GLN A 287 9.61 -2.86 -27.28
N GLY A 288 8.72 -3.09 -28.25
CA GLY A 288 7.93 -4.32 -28.28
C GLY A 288 7.01 -4.38 -27.06
N ASN A 289 7.19 -5.41 -26.24
CA ASN A 289 6.45 -5.62 -24.99
C ASN A 289 7.22 -5.25 -23.73
N VAL A 290 8.32 -4.50 -23.86
CA VAL A 290 9.12 -4.05 -22.72
C VAL A 290 8.90 -2.56 -22.52
N LEU A 291 8.52 -2.17 -21.30
CA LEU A 291 8.44 -0.77 -20.91
C LEU A 291 9.87 -0.24 -20.70
N CYS A 292 10.19 0.87 -21.36
CA CYS A 292 11.50 1.49 -21.28
C CYS A 292 11.42 2.95 -20.81
N VAL A 293 12.29 3.32 -19.87
CA VAL A 293 12.61 4.71 -19.54
C VAL A 293 14.01 5.01 -20.09
N ASN A 294 14.15 6.11 -20.84
CA ASN A 294 15.43 6.49 -21.47
C ASN A 294 16.07 5.35 -22.30
N GLY A 295 15.22 4.53 -22.94
CA GLY A 295 15.63 3.38 -23.75
C GLY A 295 16.15 2.17 -22.97
N LYS A 296 15.96 2.12 -21.64
CA LYS A 296 16.32 0.99 -20.78
C LYS A 296 15.08 0.32 -20.20
N PRO A 297 14.99 -1.03 -20.17
CA PRO A 297 13.96 -1.72 -19.40
C PRO A 297 13.93 -1.19 -17.97
N THR A 298 12.74 -0.96 -17.41
CA THR A 298 12.59 -0.36 -16.08
C THR A 298 11.55 -1.11 -15.28
N LYS A 299 11.84 -1.36 -13.99
CA LYS A 299 10.92 -2.06 -13.08
C LYS A 299 10.25 -1.07 -12.12
N PHE A 300 8.92 -1.07 -12.08
CA PHE A 300 8.13 -0.34 -11.10
C PHE A 300 7.96 -1.17 -9.84
N LYS A 301 8.67 -0.73 -8.80
CA LYS A 301 8.62 -1.18 -7.42
C LYS A 301 7.63 -0.29 -6.70
N GLY A 302 6.34 -0.51 -6.99
CA GLY A 302 5.28 0.46 -6.73
C GLY A 302 4.45 0.19 -5.49
N VAL A 303 3.71 1.21 -5.06
CA VAL A 303 2.58 1.14 -4.11
C VAL A 303 1.40 1.97 -4.62
N ASN A 304 0.18 1.50 -4.36
CA ASN A 304 -1.05 2.29 -4.50
C ASN A 304 -1.14 3.26 -3.32
N ARG A 305 -1.57 4.49 -3.56
CA ARG A 305 -1.63 5.53 -2.53
C ARG A 305 -2.90 6.37 -2.65
N HIS A 306 -3.79 6.23 -1.69
CA HIS A 306 -4.82 7.21 -1.40
C HIS A 306 -4.28 8.45 -0.66
N SER A 307 -4.88 9.61 -0.95
CA SER A 307 -4.71 10.84 -0.14
C SER A 307 -5.46 10.69 1.19
N MET A 308 -4.82 10.09 2.20
CA MET A 308 -5.41 9.87 3.52
C MET A 308 -4.43 10.18 4.66
N THR A 309 -4.90 10.98 5.62
CA THR A 309 -4.20 11.34 6.86
C THR A 309 -5.14 11.25 8.06
N VAL A 310 -4.63 11.54 9.26
CA VAL A 310 -5.48 11.70 10.46
C VAL A 310 -6.53 12.81 10.33
N ASN A 311 -6.37 13.72 9.36
CA ASN A 311 -7.30 14.80 9.05
C ASN A 311 -8.22 14.47 7.85
N GLY A 312 -8.36 13.20 7.49
CA GLY A 312 -9.11 12.77 6.32
C GLY A 312 -8.30 12.99 5.04
N TYR A 313 -8.92 13.55 3.99
CA TYR A 313 -8.27 13.79 2.70
C TYR A 313 -7.30 14.97 2.69
N VAL A 314 -7.17 15.67 3.82
CA VAL A 314 -6.34 16.86 3.93
C VAL A 314 -4.89 16.47 4.17
N GLU A 315 -4.04 16.82 3.21
CA GLU A 315 -2.60 16.55 3.24
C GLU A 315 -1.82 17.85 3.33
N THR A 316 -0.84 17.91 4.23
CA THR A 316 0.17 18.98 4.19
C THR A 316 1.34 18.59 3.29
N VAL A 317 2.17 19.56 2.91
CA VAL A 317 3.45 19.29 2.22
C VAL A 317 4.32 18.34 3.04
N ASP A 318 4.33 18.48 4.36
CA ASP A 318 5.11 17.61 5.25
C ASP A 318 4.59 16.17 5.25
N ASP A 319 3.28 15.96 5.14
CA ASP A 319 2.70 14.61 5.02
C ASP A 319 3.10 13.96 3.69
N MET A 320 2.99 14.71 2.58
CA MET A 320 3.42 14.24 1.26
C MET A 320 4.92 13.90 1.21
N VAL A 321 5.77 14.78 1.77
CA VAL A 321 7.22 14.53 1.85
C VAL A 321 7.53 13.35 2.76
N ARG A 322 6.84 13.20 3.89
CA ARG A 322 7.01 12.06 4.80
C ARG A 322 6.72 10.75 4.09
N ASP A 323 5.63 10.68 3.33
CA ASP A 323 5.28 9.51 2.53
C ASP A 323 6.37 9.19 1.50
N ILE A 324 6.77 10.17 0.69
CA ILE A 324 7.79 9.97 -0.35
C ILE A 324 9.12 9.51 0.26
N LEU A 325 9.57 10.15 1.34
CA LEU A 325 10.82 9.76 2.00
C LEU A 325 10.74 8.36 2.59
N LEU A 326 9.61 7.98 3.18
CA LEU A 326 9.40 6.64 3.73
C LEU A 326 9.35 5.58 2.61
N MET A 327 8.71 5.88 1.48
CA MET A 327 8.72 5.05 0.27
C MET A 327 10.15 4.82 -0.23
N LYS A 328 10.92 5.89 -0.44
CA LYS A 328 12.33 5.79 -0.87
C LYS A 328 13.18 5.00 0.12
N LYS A 329 12.96 5.20 1.42
CA LYS A 329 13.64 4.49 2.50
C LYS A 329 13.51 2.97 2.32
N TYR A 330 12.35 2.50 1.91
CA TYR A 330 12.01 1.09 1.76
C TYR A 330 11.92 0.64 0.28
N ASN A 331 12.82 1.18 -0.55
CA ASN A 331 13.05 0.75 -1.94
C ASN A 331 11.87 0.93 -2.92
N VAL A 332 10.83 1.68 -2.56
CA VAL A 332 9.74 2.03 -3.48
C VAL A 332 10.24 3.09 -4.48
N ASN A 333 9.98 2.88 -5.76
CA ASN A 333 10.36 3.81 -6.83
C ASN A 333 9.18 4.34 -7.66
N ALA A 334 7.96 3.85 -7.41
CA ALA A 334 6.78 4.21 -8.16
C ALA A 334 5.53 4.34 -7.27
N VAL A 335 4.59 5.20 -7.65
CA VAL A 335 3.28 5.36 -7.00
C VAL A 335 2.17 5.35 -8.04
N ARG A 336 1.08 4.64 -7.75
CA ARG A 336 -0.21 4.79 -8.43
C ARG A 336 -1.12 5.66 -7.57
N THR A 337 -1.72 6.70 -8.16
CA THR A 337 -2.55 7.67 -7.43
C THR A 337 -3.99 7.17 -7.31
N SER A 338 -4.20 6.19 -6.43
CA SER A 338 -5.47 5.49 -6.25
C SER A 338 -6.55 6.38 -5.64
N HIS A 339 -7.72 6.58 -6.25
CA HIS A 339 -8.02 6.38 -7.68
C HIS A 339 -8.50 7.70 -8.27
N TYR A 340 -7.63 8.70 -8.15
CA TYR A 340 -7.89 10.08 -8.52
C TYR A 340 -6.59 10.90 -8.54
N PRO A 341 -6.59 12.06 -9.23
CA PRO A 341 -5.43 12.92 -9.25
C PRO A 341 -5.08 13.39 -7.82
N PRO A 342 -3.81 13.26 -7.39
CA PRO A 342 -3.40 13.62 -6.03
C PRO A 342 -3.41 15.14 -5.87
N HIS A 343 -3.05 15.63 -4.68
CA HIS A 343 -2.76 17.05 -4.52
C HIS A 343 -1.68 17.48 -5.54
N PRO A 344 -1.83 18.61 -6.27
CA PRO A 344 -0.90 18.95 -7.36
C PRO A 344 0.56 19.13 -6.92
N LEU A 345 0.81 19.48 -5.65
CA LEU A 345 2.18 19.49 -5.12
C LEU A 345 2.80 18.10 -4.99
N PHE A 346 2.01 17.02 -4.86
CA PHE A 346 2.52 15.66 -4.72
C PHE A 346 3.34 15.24 -5.95
N THR A 347 2.81 15.45 -7.16
CA THR A 347 3.52 15.11 -8.42
C THR A 347 4.78 15.96 -8.59
N LYS A 348 4.76 17.24 -8.19
CA LYS A 348 5.97 18.09 -8.15
C LYS A 348 7.02 17.58 -7.16
N LEU A 349 6.59 17.06 -6.01
CA LEU A 349 7.49 16.44 -5.04
C LEU A 349 8.04 15.11 -5.59
N CYS A 350 7.25 14.31 -6.30
CA CYS A 350 7.72 13.11 -7.01
C CYS A 350 8.79 13.44 -8.07
N ASP A 351 8.66 14.55 -8.80
CA ASP A 351 9.70 15.04 -9.72
C ASP A 351 11.02 15.26 -8.98
N LYS A 352 10.96 15.93 -7.82
CA LYS A 352 12.13 16.32 -7.01
C LYS A 352 12.82 15.12 -6.35
N TYR A 353 12.05 14.20 -5.79
CA TYR A 353 12.57 13.09 -4.99
C TYR A 353 12.81 11.81 -5.80
N GLY A 354 12.37 11.77 -7.06
CA GLY A 354 12.56 10.62 -7.95
C GLY A 354 11.62 9.47 -7.59
N ILE A 355 10.34 9.65 -7.93
CA ILE A 355 9.31 8.61 -7.90
C ILE A 355 8.58 8.64 -9.25
N TYR A 356 8.45 7.49 -9.90
CA TYR A 356 7.59 7.35 -11.08
C TYR A 356 6.12 7.39 -10.66
N VAL A 357 5.29 8.06 -11.45
CA VAL A 357 3.86 8.21 -11.16
C VAL A 357 3.05 7.61 -12.30
N LEU A 358 2.18 6.66 -11.94
CA LEU A 358 1.00 6.28 -12.71
C LEU A 358 -0.14 7.14 -12.17
N GLU A 359 -0.45 8.22 -12.87
CA GLU A 359 -1.50 9.16 -12.44
C GLU A 359 -2.84 8.71 -13.03
N GLU A 360 -3.87 8.71 -12.19
CA GLU A 360 -5.17 8.13 -12.51
C GLU A 360 -6.29 9.16 -12.42
N ALA A 361 -7.19 9.15 -13.39
CA ALA A 361 -8.35 10.03 -13.40
C ALA A 361 -9.35 9.59 -12.32
N ASP A 362 -10.11 10.55 -11.80
CA ASP A 362 -11.10 10.35 -10.73
C ASP A 362 -12.38 9.71 -11.29
N ILE A 363 -12.28 8.46 -11.76
CA ILE A 363 -13.34 7.69 -12.40
C ILE A 363 -13.33 6.28 -11.81
N GLU A 364 -14.37 5.97 -11.04
CA GLU A 364 -14.69 4.64 -10.55
C GLU A 364 -16.20 4.46 -10.40
N THR A 365 -16.75 3.38 -10.96
CA THR A 365 -18.20 3.08 -10.95
C THR A 365 -18.50 1.72 -10.33
N HIS A 366 -17.68 1.27 -9.36
CA HIS A 366 -17.67 -0.11 -8.87
C HIS A 366 -19.06 -0.61 -8.50
N GLY A 367 -19.86 0.19 -7.78
CA GLY A 367 -21.19 -0.17 -7.31
C GLY A 367 -22.22 -0.49 -8.38
N ALA A 368 -21.92 -0.32 -9.67
CA ALA A 368 -22.71 -0.87 -10.75
C ALA A 368 -22.91 -2.40 -10.64
N VAL A 369 -21.95 -3.12 -10.04
CA VAL A 369 -22.03 -4.57 -9.80
C VAL A 369 -22.96 -4.94 -8.65
N ALA A 370 -23.14 -4.05 -7.66
CA ALA A 370 -23.86 -4.34 -6.41
C ALA A 370 -25.33 -3.89 -6.41
N ARG A 371 -25.88 -3.55 -7.58
CA ARG A 371 -27.17 -2.85 -7.71
C ARG A 371 -28.42 -3.63 -7.26
N LEU A 372 -28.37 -4.97 -7.19
CA LEU A 372 -29.46 -5.81 -6.67
C LEU A 372 -29.09 -6.51 -5.35
N CYS A 373 -28.09 -5.99 -4.63
CA CYS A 373 -27.50 -6.60 -3.44
C CYS A 373 -26.81 -7.96 -3.68
N ASP A 374 -26.67 -8.37 -4.93
CA ASP A 374 -25.74 -9.39 -5.42
C ASP A 374 -24.59 -8.72 -6.18
N TYR A 375 -23.45 -9.40 -6.29
CA TYR A 375 -22.32 -8.94 -7.09
C TYR A 375 -22.43 -9.56 -8.49
N ASP A 376 -23.09 -8.85 -9.40
CA ASP A 376 -23.32 -9.29 -10.78
C ASP A 376 -22.33 -8.62 -11.75
N TRP A 377 -21.25 -9.34 -12.07
CA TRP A 377 -20.18 -8.86 -12.95
C TRP A 377 -20.60 -8.73 -14.42
N ASP A 378 -21.64 -9.45 -14.87
CA ASP A 378 -22.19 -9.31 -16.23
C ASP A 378 -22.77 -7.90 -16.42
N LYS A 379 -23.12 -7.25 -15.31
CA LYS A 379 -23.79 -5.95 -15.26
C LYS A 379 -22.85 -4.79 -14.95
N TYR A 380 -21.54 -5.05 -14.92
CA TYR A 380 -20.52 -4.11 -14.47
C TYR A 380 -20.46 -2.83 -15.32
N ASN A 381 -20.63 -2.93 -16.63
CA ASN A 381 -20.61 -1.76 -17.53
C ASN A 381 -21.79 -0.78 -17.36
N GLY A 382 -22.71 -1.03 -16.41
CA GLY A 382 -23.98 -0.34 -16.27
C GLY A 382 -23.92 1.18 -16.45
N ILE A 383 -23.04 1.90 -15.72
CA ILE A 383 -22.92 3.37 -15.82
C ILE A 383 -22.11 3.79 -17.06
N VAL A 384 -21.03 3.09 -17.38
CA VAL A 384 -20.14 3.48 -18.48
C VAL A 384 -20.75 3.30 -19.87
N ASP A 385 -21.71 2.39 -20.04
CA ASP A 385 -22.44 2.23 -21.29
C ASP A 385 -23.50 3.34 -21.50
N MET A 386 -23.80 4.14 -20.47
CA MET A 386 -24.75 5.24 -20.60
C MET A 386 -24.07 6.45 -21.24
N GLU A 387 -24.42 6.76 -22.50
CA GLU A 387 -23.90 7.92 -23.25
C GLU A 387 -23.96 9.24 -22.47
N ILE A 388 -24.93 9.40 -21.57
CA ILE A 388 -25.07 10.61 -20.74
C ILE A 388 -23.85 10.90 -19.86
N PHE A 389 -23.03 9.90 -19.50
CA PHE A 389 -21.82 10.06 -18.69
C PHE A 389 -20.55 10.33 -19.51
N LYS A 390 -20.60 10.22 -20.84
CA LYS A 390 -19.41 10.35 -21.70
C LYS A 390 -18.65 11.66 -21.47
N GLU A 391 -19.36 12.79 -21.45
CA GLU A 391 -18.73 14.09 -21.24
C GLU A 391 -18.09 14.22 -19.85
N GLN A 392 -18.67 13.60 -18.82
CA GLN A 392 -18.07 13.57 -17.47
C GLN A 392 -16.74 12.79 -17.48
N MET A 393 -16.68 11.67 -18.21
CA MET A 393 -15.46 10.86 -18.35
C MET A 393 -14.36 11.63 -19.10
N LEU A 394 -14.68 12.20 -20.26
CA LEU A 394 -13.73 13.00 -21.05
C LEU A 394 -13.24 14.23 -20.27
N HIS A 395 -14.14 14.88 -19.53
CA HIS A 395 -13.80 16.05 -18.71
C HIS A 395 -12.77 15.71 -17.62
N ARG A 396 -12.93 14.58 -16.92
CA ARG A 396 -12.00 14.11 -15.88
C ARG A 396 -10.62 13.76 -16.46
N GLN A 397 -10.55 13.11 -17.64
CA GLN A 397 -9.28 12.88 -18.34
C GLN A 397 -8.56 14.18 -18.67
N ARG A 398 -9.28 15.14 -19.28
CA ARG A 398 -8.72 16.44 -19.65
C ARG A 398 -8.17 17.15 -18.41
N ARG A 399 -8.90 17.13 -17.30
CA ARG A 399 -8.50 17.82 -16.07
C ARG A 399 -7.22 17.25 -15.45
N MET A 400 -7.08 15.92 -15.44
CA MET A 400 -5.85 15.26 -15.00
C MET A 400 -4.67 15.66 -15.90
N VAL A 401 -4.77 15.41 -17.21
CA VAL A 401 -3.66 15.63 -18.13
C VAL A 401 -3.27 17.11 -18.22
N GLU A 402 -4.22 18.02 -18.35
CA GLU A 402 -3.88 19.44 -18.52
C GLU A 402 -3.17 20.03 -17.30
N ARG A 403 -3.50 19.54 -16.09
CA ARG A 403 -2.87 19.96 -14.83
C ARG A 403 -1.42 19.47 -14.74
N ASP A 404 -1.17 18.20 -15.06
CA ASP A 404 0.12 17.52 -14.80
C ASP A 404 0.95 17.15 -16.04
N LYS A 405 0.54 17.57 -17.26
CA LYS A 405 1.27 17.31 -18.53
C LYS A 405 2.76 17.63 -18.53
N ASN A 406 3.22 18.52 -17.65
CA ASN A 406 4.61 18.96 -17.56
C ASN A 406 5.44 18.20 -16.51
N ARG A 407 4.84 17.30 -15.73
CA ARG A 407 5.54 16.54 -14.67
C ARG A 407 6.43 15.44 -15.29
N PRO A 408 7.77 15.46 -15.15
CA PRO A 408 8.62 14.36 -15.60
C PRO A 408 8.31 13.03 -14.89
N SER A 409 7.88 13.09 -13.61
CA SER A 409 7.54 11.92 -12.79
C SER A 409 6.33 11.14 -13.30
N VAL A 410 5.34 11.82 -13.87
CA VAL A 410 4.19 11.15 -14.46
C VAL A 410 4.64 10.46 -15.75
N VAL A 411 4.63 9.13 -15.77
CA VAL A 411 5.10 8.30 -16.88
C VAL A 411 3.97 7.53 -17.57
N ILE A 412 2.87 7.32 -16.85
CA ILE A 412 1.67 6.62 -17.32
C ILE A 412 0.44 7.42 -16.93
N TRP A 413 -0.51 7.55 -17.86
CA TRP A 413 -1.86 8.02 -17.59
C TRP A 413 -2.81 6.83 -17.47
N SER A 414 -3.57 6.75 -16.37
CA SER A 414 -4.61 5.74 -16.17
C SER A 414 -6.00 6.33 -16.36
N LEU A 415 -6.84 5.59 -17.09
CA LEU A 415 -8.21 5.98 -17.40
C LEU A 415 -9.09 6.13 -16.15
N GLY A 416 -8.81 5.35 -15.11
CA GLY A 416 -9.66 5.17 -13.94
C GLY A 416 -9.54 3.75 -13.40
N ASN A 417 -10.35 3.43 -12.39
CA ASN A 417 -10.32 2.14 -11.71
C ASN A 417 -11.68 1.49 -11.75
N GLU A 418 -11.74 0.16 -11.92
CA GLU A 418 -12.96 -0.62 -11.67
C GLU A 418 -14.26 -0.02 -12.27
N THR A 419 -14.13 0.48 -13.51
CA THR A 419 -15.18 1.24 -14.21
C THR A 419 -15.75 0.44 -15.38
N GLY A 420 -16.02 -0.85 -15.19
CA GLY A 420 -16.41 -1.76 -16.26
C GLY A 420 -15.23 -2.28 -17.09
N TRP A 421 -15.54 -2.84 -18.26
CA TRP A 421 -14.59 -3.53 -19.12
C TRP A 421 -14.93 -3.39 -20.60
N ILE A 422 -13.96 -3.65 -21.49
CA ILE A 422 -14.12 -3.51 -22.95
C ILE A 422 -14.26 -4.87 -23.64
N ALA A 423 -15.35 -5.05 -24.41
CA ALA A 423 -15.59 -6.19 -25.32
C ALA A 423 -15.04 -5.95 -26.73
N GLU A 424 -14.71 -7.02 -27.47
CA GLU A 424 -14.12 -6.95 -28.84
C GLU A 424 -15.15 -6.53 -29.92
N ASP A 425 -16.44 -6.61 -29.61
CA ASP A 425 -17.58 -6.37 -30.50
C ASP A 425 -18.79 -5.70 -29.81
N GLY A 426 -18.61 -5.18 -28.59
CA GLY A 426 -19.70 -4.65 -27.77
C GLY A 426 -20.58 -5.73 -27.10
N ALA A 427 -20.20 -7.01 -27.15
CA ALA A 427 -20.92 -8.07 -26.43
C ALA A 427 -20.43 -8.22 -24.98
N VAL A 428 -21.38 -8.10 -24.05
CA VAL A 428 -21.23 -8.47 -22.63
C VAL A 428 -21.07 -10.00 -22.53
N MET A 429 -20.08 -10.49 -21.79
CA MET A 429 -19.95 -11.90 -21.44
C MET A 429 -20.94 -12.23 -20.32
N GLY A 430 -21.75 -13.25 -20.54
CA GLY A 430 -22.75 -13.85 -19.64
C GLY A 430 -23.46 -14.97 -20.40
N GLU A 431 -23.95 -16.01 -19.72
CA GLU A 431 -24.59 -17.18 -20.38
C GLU A 431 -25.83 -16.82 -21.22
N ASN A 432 -26.32 -15.59 -21.10
CA ASN A 432 -27.37 -15.01 -21.94
C ASN A 432 -26.80 -13.85 -22.78
N LEU A 433 -26.15 -14.20 -23.89
CA LEU A 433 -25.70 -13.31 -24.94
C LEU A 433 -26.88 -12.53 -25.55
N VAL A 434 -27.20 -11.37 -24.98
CA VAL A 434 -27.93 -10.32 -25.68
C VAL A 434 -26.88 -9.34 -26.20
N PRO A 435 -26.63 -9.27 -27.53
CA PRO A 435 -25.79 -8.24 -28.10
C PRO A 435 -26.36 -6.87 -27.70
N HIS A 436 -25.57 -6.05 -27.01
CA HIS A 436 -25.99 -4.68 -26.74
C HIS A 436 -25.78 -3.86 -28.03
N PRO A 437 -26.83 -3.26 -28.61
CA PRO A 437 -26.70 -2.49 -29.83
C PRO A 437 -26.21 -1.08 -29.49
N SER A 438 -24.94 -0.92 -29.10
CA SER A 438 -24.34 0.41 -28.94
C SER A 438 -22.98 0.50 -29.62
N ASN A 439 -22.99 1.21 -30.75
CA ASN A 439 -21.82 1.81 -31.41
C ASN A 439 -21.18 2.95 -30.56
N THR A 440 -21.33 2.94 -29.22
CA THR A 440 -20.83 3.98 -28.30
C THR A 440 -20.08 3.30 -27.16
N ASN A 441 -18.83 2.92 -27.40
CA ASN A 441 -17.96 2.43 -26.33
C ASN A 441 -17.26 3.63 -25.68
N ASN A 442 -17.92 4.23 -24.67
CA ASN A 442 -17.41 5.40 -23.96
C ASN A 442 -15.98 5.19 -23.44
N LEU A 443 -15.63 3.98 -22.99
CA LEU A 443 -14.29 3.66 -22.54
C LEU A 443 -13.27 3.72 -23.70
N VAL A 444 -13.59 3.16 -24.87
CA VAL A 444 -12.74 3.26 -26.08
C VAL A 444 -12.55 4.70 -26.53
N ASP A 445 -13.63 5.47 -26.57
CA ASP A 445 -13.57 6.89 -26.94
C ASP A 445 -12.73 7.69 -25.92
N THR A 446 -12.85 7.36 -24.63
CA THR A 446 -12.10 8.00 -23.56
C THR A 446 -10.61 7.63 -23.61
N ILE A 447 -10.25 6.37 -23.91
CA ILE A 447 -8.86 5.95 -24.12
C ILE A 447 -8.25 6.65 -25.33
N ALA A 448 -8.97 6.67 -26.47
CA ALA A 448 -8.51 7.36 -27.67
C ALA A 448 -8.32 8.87 -27.43
N PHE A 449 -9.25 9.47 -26.68
CA PHE A 449 -9.15 10.87 -26.28
C PHE A 449 -7.94 11.12 -25.38
N LEU A 450 -7.71 10.27 -24.36
CA LEU A 450 -6.55 10.36 -23.48
C LEU A 450 -5.22 10.32 -24.26
N LYS A 451 -5.07 9.38 -25.20
CA LYS A 451 -3.89 9.33 -26.10
C LYS A 451 -3.73 10.59 -26.94
N SER A 452 -4.84 11.20 -27.37
CA SER A 452 -4.80 12.42 -28.18
C SER A 452 -4.35 13.66 -27.40
N LEU A 453 -4.57 13.69 -26.07
CA LEU A 453 -4.13 14.78 -25.20
C LEU A 453 -2.60 14.78 -25.03
N ASP A 454 -2.01 13.59 -24.88
CA ASP A 454 -0.58 13.45 -24.65
C ASP A 454 0.02 12.16 -25.25
N PRO A 455 0.72 12.26 -26.39
CA PRO A 455 1.38 11.11 -27.00
C PRO A 455 2.76 10.79 -26.38
N THR A 456 3.20 11.53 -25.37
CA THR A 456 4.56 11.40 -24.78
C THR A 456 4.63 10.43 -23.59
N ARG A 457 3.48 9.85 -23.21
CA ARG A 457 3.29 8.95 -22.07
C ARG A 457 2.44 7.75 -22.48
N LEU A 458 2.57 6.66 -21.73
CA LEU A 458 1.82 5.44 -21.96
C LEU A 458 0.41 5.56 -21.35
N VAL A 459 -0.57 4.88 -21.94
CA VAL A 459 -1.94 4.80 -21.42
C VAL A 459 -2.22 3.43 -20.80
N HIS A 460 -2.77 3.45 -19.59
CA HIS A 460 -3.16 2.30 -18.78
C HIS A 460 -4.68 2.28 -18.52
N TYR A 461 -5.26 1.08 -18.51
CA TYR A 461 -6.57 0.82 -17.91
C TYR A 461 -6.73 -0.68 -17.65
N GLU A 462 -7.00 -1.08 -16.41
CA GLU A 462 -7.12 -2.51 -16.06
C GLU A 462 -8.34 -3.17 -16.70
N GLY A 463 -9.48 -2.46 -16.76
CA GLY A 463 -10.70 -2.94 -17.40
C GLY A 463 -10.55 -3.22 -18.91
N TRP A 464 -9.39 -2.88 -19.50
CA TRP A 464 -8.96 -3.46 -20.76
C TRP A 464 -8.57 -4.94 -20.56
N TYR A 465 -9.60 -5.78 -20.48
CA TYR A 465 -9.45 -7.18 -20.12
C TYR A 465 -8.46 -7.92 -21.03
N ILE A 466 -7.61 -8.70 -20.37
CA ILE A 466 -6.57 -9.52 -20.95
C ILE A 466 -7.14 -10.49 -21.98
N ILE A 467 -6.41 -10.65 -23.08
CA ILE A 467 -6.78 -11.56 -24.15
C ILE A 467 -6.93 -12.98 -23.55
N THR A 468 -7.92 -13.75 -23.96
CA THR A 468 -7.96 -15.20 -23.74
C THR A 468 -8.09 -15.86 -25.11
N GLU A 469 -8.05 -17.20 -25.19
CA GLU A 469 -8.34 -17.89 -26.45
C GLU A 469 -9.66 -17.43 -27.11
N GLN A 470 -10.61 -16.94 -26.29
CA GLN A 470 -11.94 -16.49 -26.69
C GLN A 470 -11.95 -15.09 -27.36
N ASN A 471 -10.87 -14.31 -27.25
CA ASN A 471 -10.79 -12.89 -27.64
C ASN A 471 -9.39 -12.50 -28.16
N LYS A 472 -8.74 -13.45 -28.85
CA LYS A 472 -7.37 -13.37 -29.40
C LYS A 472 -7.19 -12.50 -30.65
N ASN A 473 -8.26 -11.95 -31.22
CA ASN A 473 -8.20 -11.13 -32.43
C ASN A 473 -8.26 -9.61 -32.14
N ARG A 474 -8.17 -9.21 -30.85
CA ARG A 474 -8.35 -7.81 -30.43
C ARG A 474 -7.26 -6.90 -31.02
N PRO A 475 -7.62 -5.67 -31.45
CA PRO A 475 -6.62 -4.68 -31.81
C PRO A 475 -5.85 -4.24 -30.56
N HIS A 476 -4.55 -4.54 -30.51
CA HIS A 476 -3.61 -4.13 -29.45
C HIS A 476 -3.35 -2.62 -29.35
N SER A 477 -4.16 -1.77 -29.98
CA SER A 477 -3.78 -0.37 -30.29
C SER A 477 -4.20 0.68 -29.27
N LEU A 478 -5.06 0.35 -28.29
CA LEU A 478 -5.72 1.36 -27.47
C LEU A 478 -5.01 1.61 -26.12
N PRO A 479 -4.91 0.71 -25.14
CA PRO A 479 -3.93 0.89 -24.06
C PRO A 479 -2.55 0.39 -24.49
N ASP A 480 -1.53 0.99 -23.91
CA ASP A 480 -0.14 0.66 -24.20
C ASP A 480 0.39 -0.46 -23.30
N MET A 481 -0.45 -1.05 -22.46
CA MET A 481 -0.07 -2.14 -21.55
C MET A 481 -1.26 -3.04 -21.19
N ASN A 482 -0.94 -4.28 -20.88
CA ASN A 482 -1.86 -5.21 -20.21
C ASN A 482 -1.72 -5.01 -18.70
N SER A 483 -2.85 -5.09 -17.99
CA SER A 483 -2.87 -4.93 -16.54
C SER A 483 -3.84 -5.90 -15.89
N ARG A 484 -3.57 -6.26 -14.64
CA ARG A 484 -4.50 -7.05 -13.81
C ARG A 484 -4.32 -6.73 -12.33
N MET A 485 -5.45 -6.64 -11.63
CA MET A 485 -5.49 -6.62 -10.17
C MET A 485 -5.45 -8.06 -9.63
N TYR A 486 -4.59 -8.29 -8.64
CA TYR A 486 -4.56 -9.50 -7.81
C TYR A 486 -4.47 -10.87 -8.52
N PRO A 487 -3.80 -11.01 -9.70
CA PRO A 487 -3.68 -12.32 -10.34
C PRO A 487 -2.72 -13.22 -9.57
N SER A 488 -2.87 -14.54 -9.59
CA SER A 488 -1.83 -15.44 -9.06
C SER A 488 -0.53 -15.35 -9.87
N VAL A 489 0.60 -15.72 -9.26
CA VAL A 489 1.90 -15.80 -9.96
C VAL A 489 1.85 -16.73 -11.18
N ASP A 490 1.08 -17.82 -11.11
CA ASP A 490 0.88 -18.73 -12.25
C ASP A 490 0.11 -18.06 -13.40
N PHE A 491 -0.85 -17.17 -13.10
CA PHE A 491 -1.51 -16.37 -14.11
C PHE A 491 -0.52 -15.39 -14.77
N VAL A 492 0.31 -14.72 -13.98
CA VAL A 492 1.36 -13.82 -14.51
C VAL A 492 2.30 -14.57 -15.45
N ARG A 493 2.74 -15.77 -15.06
CA ARG A 493 3.55 -16.65 -15.91
C ARG A 493 2.83 -17.00 -17.20
N TYR A 494 1.55 -17.38 -17.12
CA TYR A 494 0.75 -17.70 -18.29
C TYR A 494 0.67 -16.54 -19.27
N ILE A 495 0.46 -15.30 -18.78
CA ILE A 495 0.42 -14.10 -19.63
C ILE A 495 1.78 -13.82 -20.27
N SER A 496 2.88 -13.91 -19.53
CA SER A 496 4.23 -13.74 -20.07
C SER A 496 4.54 -14.73 -21.20
N GLU A 497 4.15 -16.00 -21.03
CA GLU A 497 4.40 -17.07 -22.01
C GLU A 497 3.52 -16.98 -23.27
N HIS A 498 2.31 -16.43 -23.16
CA HIS A 498 1.30 -16.52 -24.23
C HIS A 498 0.91 -15.17 -24.84
N GLN A 499 1.19 -14.03 -24.18
CA GLN A 499 0.68 -12.71 -24.59
C GLN A 499 1.71 -11.56 -24.52
N PRO A 500 2.91 -11.72 -25.07
CA PRO A 500 3.97 -10.73 -25.00
C PRO A 500 3.82 -9.61 -26.04
N ALA A 501 2.62 -9.08 -26.31
CA ALA A 501 2.45 -8.04 -27.34
C ALA A 501 2.70 -6.61 -26.81
N VAL A 502 2.36 -6.37 -25.55
CA VAL A 502 2.56 -5.14 -24.80
C VAL A 502 3.06 -5.50 -23.39
N PRO A 503 3.70 -4.59 -22.65
CA PRO A 503 4.14 -4.87 -21.29
C PRO A 503 2.97 -5.25 -20.38
N PHE A 504 3.26 -6.09 -19.38
CA PHE A 504 2.33 -6.47 -18.33
C PHE A 504 2.68 -5.77 -17.02
N ILE A 505 1.68 -5.17 -16.39
CA ILE A 505 1.81 -4.49 -15.10
C ILE A 505 0.76 -4.99 -14.11
N LEU A 506 1.16 -5.14 -12.85
CA LEU A 506 0.22 -5.43 -11.77
C LEU A 506 -0.23 -4.10 -11.15
N CYS A 507 -1.34 -3.52 -11.63
CA CYS A 507 -1.82 -2.24 -11.07
C CYS A 507 -2.19 -2.36 -9.58
N GLU A 508 -2.57 -3.55 -9.13
CA GLU A 508 -2.71 -3.91 -7.72
C GLU A 508 -2.27 -5.37 -7.53
N TYR A 509 -1.43 -5.63 -6.53
CA TYR A 509 -1.07 -6.99 -6.13
C TYR A 509 -0.71 -7.05 -4.64
N THR A 510 -0.56 -8.27 -4.12
CA THR A 510 -0.12 -8.55 -2.74
C THR A 510 -0.84 -7.68 -1.69
N HIS A 511 -2.18 -7.75 -1.66
CA HIS A 511 -3.03 -6.97 -0.76
C HIS A 511 -2.53 -7.01 0.70
N ALA A 512 -2.35 -5.86 1.33
CA ALA A 512 -1.57 -5.67 2.55
C ALA A 512 -2.42 -5.63 3.83
N MET A 513 -3.67 -6.09 3.78
CA MET A 513 -4.59 -6.12 4.91
C MET A 513 -4.09 -6.96 6.09
N GLY A 514 -3.76 -6.26 7.17
CA GLY A 514 -3.20 -6.83 8.39
C GLY A 514 -1.86 -7.55 8.14
N ASN A 515 -1.69 -8.69 8.79
CA ASN A 515 -0.55 -9.57 8.59
C ASN A 515 -0.63 -10.27 7.22
N SER A 516 0.04 -9.71 6.23
CA SER A 516 -0.11 -10.08 4.82
C SER A 516 1.20 -10.04 4.03
N CYS A 517 1.09 -10.00 2.70
CA CYS A 517 2.16 -9.95 1.71
C CYS A 517 3.07 -11.19 1.69
N GLY A 518 2.50 -12.37 1.97
CA GLY A 518 3.25 -13.63 1.91
C GLY A 518 3.63 -14.08 0.49
N ASP A 519 3.07 -13.50 -0.56
CA ASP A 519 3.33 -13.89 -1.95
C ASP A 519 4.28 -12.94 -2.70
N VAL A 520 4.65 -11.80 -2.10
CA VAL A 520 5.46 -10.75 -2.76
C VAL A 520 6.78 -11.29 -3.30
N ALA A 521 7.47 -12.13 -2.55
CA ALA A 521 8.73 -12.75 -2.97
C ALA A 521 8.58 -13.55 -4.27
N SER A 522 7.48 -14.31 -4.39
CA SER A 522 7.22 -15.15 -5.55
C SER A 522 6.94 -14.33 -6.82
N TYR A 523 6.26 -13.18 -6.70
CA TYR A 523 6.11 -12.26 -7.84
C TYR A 523 7.46 -11.70 -8.28
N TRP A 524 8.30 -11.23 -7.36
CA TRP A 524 9.55 -10.55 -7.73
C TRP A 524 10.62 -11.50 -8.25
N ASP A 525 10.66 -12.72 -7.75
CA ASP A 525 11.50 -13.78 -8.33
C ASP A 525 11.16 -14.08 -9.80
N PHE A 526 9.91 -13.84 -10.20
CA PHE A 526 9.46 -13.89 -11.59
C PHE A 526 9.78 -12.58 -12.32
N ILE A 527 9.34 -11.43 -11.81
CA ILE A 527 9.49 -10.11 -12.45
C ILE A 527 10.96 -9.79 -12.79
N TYR A 528 11.92 -10.11 -11.91
CA TYR A 528 13.33 -9.85 -12.19
C TYR A 528 13.93 -10.72 -13.32
N LYS A 529 13.26 -11.81 -13.72
CA LYS A 529 13.70 -12.69 -14.81
C LYS A 529 13.00 -12.39 -16.15
N HIS A 530 11.99 -11.51 -16.14
CA HIS A 530 11.05 -11.32 -17.26
C HIS A 530 10.87 -9.83 -17.55
N ASP A 531 11.50 -9.32 -18.61
CA ASP A 531 11.47 -7.90 -18.99
C ASP A 531 10.09 -7.41 -19.44
N ASP A 532 9.25 -8.32 -19.93
CA ASP A 532 7.87 -8.08 -20.35
C ASP A 532 6.92 -7.78 -19.19
N CYS A 533 7.29 -8.17 -17.96
CA CYS A 533 6.59 -7.80 -16.74
C CYS A 533 7.29 -6.61 -16.08
N CYS A 534 6.73 -5.41 -16.17
CA CYS A 534 7.39 -4.18 -15.73
C CYS A 534 7.22 -3.89 -14.22
N GLY A 535 6.70 -4.81 -13.43
CA GLY A 535 6.53 -4.67 -11.99
C GLY A 535 5.07 -4.54 -11.55
N GLY A 536 4.85 -3.84 -10.44
CA GLY A 536 3.53 -3.75 -9.83
C GLY A 536 3.42 -2.75 -8.70
N PHE A 537 2.18 -2.50 -8.26
CA PHE A 537 1.87 -1.61 -7.15
C PHE A 537 1.17 -2.37 -6.03
N VAL A 538 1.78 -2.43 -4.84
CA VAL A 538 1.17 -3.08 -3.67
C VAL A 538 -0.11 -2.33 -3.29
N TRP A 539 -1.17 -3.05 -2.94
CA TRP A 539 -2.37 -2.46 -2.33
C TRP A 539 -2.34 -2.62 -0.80
N GLU A 540 -2.20 -1.58 0.00
CA GLU A 540 -1.87 -0.20 -0.37
C GLU A 540 -0.90 0.48 0.61
N TRP A 541 -0.67 1.79 0.45
CA TRP A 541 0.34 2.50 1.22
C TRP A 541 0.01 2.59 2.72
N CYS A 542 -1.16 3.11 3.10
CA CYS A 542 -1.49 3.39 4.51
C CYS A 542 -2.90 2.94 4.87
N ASN A 543 -3.10 2.53 6.13
CA ASN A 543 -4.43 2.23 6.64
C ASN A 543 -5.34 3.45 6.54
N HIS A 544 -6.61 3.22 6.20
CA HIS A 544 -7.66 4.21 6.31
C HIS A 544 -8.48 4.03 7.59
N GLY A 545 -8.96 5.14 8.13
CA GLY A 545 -9.77 5.15 9.34
C GLY A 545 -9.85 6.54 9.95
N VAL A 546 -10.40 6.60 11.15
CA VAL A 546 -10.42 7.81 11.97
C VAL A 546 -9.70 7.52 13.26
N LYS A 547 -8.71 8.35 13.62
CA LYS A 547 -8.04 8.27 14.91
C LYS A 547 -8.62 9.32 15.85
N LYS A 548 -9.21 8.88 16.97
CA LYS A 548 -9.81 9.76 17.99
C LYS A 548 -9.49 9.24 19.38
N ASP A 549 -9.06 10.14 20.27
CA ASP A 549 -8.70 9.81 21.67
C ASP A 549 -7.67 8.65 21.79
N GLY A 550 -6.73 8.58 20.84
CA GLY A 550 -5.72 7.52 20.78
C GLY A 550 -6.22 6.17 20.28
N LYS A 551 -7.46 6.09 19.78
CA LYS A 551 -8.09 4.88 19.25
C LYS A 551 -8.36 4.99 17.76
N ASP A 552 -8.28 3.87 17.06
CA ASP A 552 -8.60 3.75 15.65
C ASP A 552 -10.03 3.27 15.47
N TYR A 553 -10.71 3.84 14.48
CA TYR A 553 -12.08 3.54 14.11
C TYR A 553 -12.16 3.33 12.61
N TYR A 554 -12.95 2.35 12.18
CA TYR A 554 -13.17 2.00 10.78
C TYR A 554 -14.66 1.76 10.52
N GLY A 555 -15.03 1.21 9.36
CA GLY A 555 -16.44 1.00 8.99
C GLY A 555 -17.27 0.28 10.04
N GLY A 556 -18.48 0.78 10.27
CA GLY A 556 -19.41 0.27 11.28
C GLY A 556 -19.23 0.87 12.67
N ASP A 557 -18.17 1.65 12.93
CA ASP A 557 -17.97 2.29 14.23
C ASP A 557 -18.66 3.66 14.37
N PHE A 558 -19.22 4.19 13.28
CA PHE A 558 -19.79 5.55 13.23
C PHE A 558 -21.32 5.56 13.24
N GLY A 559 -21.95 4.40 13.49
CA GLY A 559 -23.39 4.22 13.37
C GLY A 559 -23.87 4.09 11.92
N ASP A 560 -22.94 3.94 10.98
CA ASP A 560 -23.18 3.71 9.56
C ASP A 560 -23.79 2.33 9.31
N VAL A 561 -25.02 2.31 8.82
CA VAL A 561 -25.81 1.09 8.58
C VAL A 561 -25.23 0.26 7.43
N LEU A 562 -24.73 0.93 6.39
CA LEU A 562 -24.10 0.31 5.24
C LEU A 562 -22.59 0.48 5.38
N ASN A 563 -21.88 -0.60 5.66
CA ASN A 563 -20.42 -0.60 5.79
C ASN A 563 -19.77 -1.93 5.40
N ASP A 564 -18.46 -1.87 5.15
CA ASP A 564 -17.60 -3.01 4.79
C ASP A 564 -16.49 -3.26 5.84
N GLY A 565 -16.76 -2.89 7.10
CA GLY A 565 -15.90 -3.22 8.25
C GLY A 565 -14.47 -2.66 8.15
N ASN A 566 -13.48 -3.51 8.44
CA ASN A 566 -12.06 -3.16 8.44
C ASN A 566 -11.38 -3.31 7.07
N PHE A 567 -12.14 -3.49 5.98
CA PHE A 567 -11.56 -3.69 4.65
C PHE A 567 -10.72 -2.49 4.16
N CYS A 568 -10.88 -1.31 4.78
CA CYS A 568 -10.05 -0.14 4.55
C CYS A 568 -8.80 -0.04 5.43
N VAL A 569 -8.49 -1.09 6.20
CA VAL A 569 -7.32 -1.17 7.07
C VAL A 569 -6.29 -2.11 6.42
N ASP A 570 -5.79 -1.67 5.28
CA ASP A 570 -5.04 -2.46 4.31
C ASP A 570 -3.76 -1.80 3.81
N GLY A 571 -3.16 -0.97 4.66
CA GLY A 571 -1.91 -0.29 4.39
C GLY A 571 -0.67 -1.01 4.89
N LEU A 572 0.45 -0.73 4.23
CA LEU A 572 1.81 -1.09 4.67
C LEU A 572 2.28 -0.27 5.89
N VAL A 573 1.62 0.86 6.19
CA VAL A 573 1.93 1.75 7.33
C VAL A 573 0.66 2.18 8.07
N GLU A 574 0.81 2.58 9.34
CA GLU A 574 -0.30 3.15 10.12
C GLU A 574 -0.83 4.46 9.51
N LEU A 575 -2.08 4.83 9.81
CA LEU A 575 -2.72 6.06 9.33
C LEU A 575 -1.88 7.33 9.55
N ASP A 576 -1.18 7.43 10.68
CA ASP A 576 -0.32 8.56 11.05
C ASP A 576 1.16 8.37 10.70
N ARG A 577 1.52 7.25 10.04
CA ARG A 577 2.89 6.84 9.71
C ARG A 577 3.79 6.66 10.95
N SER A 578 3.21 6.40 12.12
CA SER A 578 3.97 6.19 13.36
C SER A 578 4.78 4.89 13.36
N SER A 579 4.31 3.86 12.66
CA SER A 579 5.04 2.61 12.44
C SER A 579 4.80 2.05 11.03
N VAL A 580 5.71 1.17 10.61
CA VAL A 580 5.56 0.37 9.40
C VAL A 580 5.22 -1.06 9.78
N HIS A 581 4.42 -1.72 8.96
CA HIS A 581 4.04 -3.12 9.17
C HIS A 581 5.18 -4.04 8.75
N SER A 582 5.20 -5.27 9.28
CA SER A 582 6.16 -6.30 8.83
C SER A 582 6.05 -6.57 7.33
N SER A 583 4.85 -6.40 6.76
CA SER A 583 4.57 -6.47 5.32
C SER A 583 5.41 -5.46 4.52
N MET A 584 5.62 -4.23 5.02
CA MET A 584 6.47 -3.24 4.36
C MET A 584 7.93 -3.69 4.29
N ILE A 585 8.41 -4.37 5.33
CA ILE A 585 9.78 -4.86 5.40
C ILE A 585 9.97 -6.01 4.41
N GLU A 586 9.00 -6.93 4.30
CA GLU A 586 9.01 -8.00 3.29
C GLU A 586 9.01 -7.44 1.87
N VAL A 587 8.13 -6.47 1.59
CA VAL A 587 8.08 -5.77 0.29
C VAL A 587 9.41 -5.10 -0.01
N SER A 588 9.99 -4.37 0.96
CA SER A 588 11.28 -3.71 0.82
C SER A 588 12.42 -4.67 0.50
N GLU A 589 12.42 -5.87 1.09
CA GLU A 589 13.43 -6.89 0.80
C GLU A 589 13.29 -7.51 -0.59
N ALA A 590 12.05 -7.67 -1.08
CA ALA A 590 11.76 -8.06 -2.46
C ALA A 590 12.18 -6.97 -3.47
N TYR A 591 12.01 -5.69 -3.10
CA TYR A 591 12.38 -4.53 -3.92
C TYR A 591 13.88 -4.21 -3.89
N SER A 592 14.63 -4.82 -2.97
CA SER A 592 16.02 -4.48 -2.68
C SER A 592 16.89 -4.41 -3.95
N PRO A 593 17.66 -3.32 -4.14
CA PRO A 593 18.53 -3.16 -5.29
C PRO A 593 19.79 -4.05 -5.21
N CYS A 594 20.09 -4.59 -4.03
CA CYS A 594 21.25 -5.44 -3.79
C CYS A 594 20.81 -6.90 -3.67
N ASN A 595 21.41 -7.77 -4.49
CA ASN A 595 21.18 -9.20 -4.41
C ASN A 595 22.50 -9.97 -4.34
N VAL A 596 22.43 -11.20 -3.80
CA VAL A 596 23.57 -12.12 -3.77
C VAL A 596 23.18 -13.46 -4.36
N ILE A 597 24.00 -13.93 -5.29
CA ILE A 597 23.87 -15.25 -5.90
C ILE A 597 24.97 -16.14 -5.31
N CYS A 598 24.59 -17.32 -4.81
CA CYS A 598 25.51 -18.37 -4.41
C CYS A 598 25.49 -19.50 -5.45
N ASP A 599 26.64 -19.83 -6.02
CA ASP A 599 26.82 -20.96 -6.92
C ASP A 599 28.08 -21.74 -6.53
N ASN A 600 27.92 -23.01 -6.17
CA ASN A 600 29.01 -23.91 -5.76
C ASN A 600 29.94 -23.31 -4.69
N GLY A 601 29.39 -22.60 -3.70
CA GLY A 601 30.13 -21.97 -2.60
C GLY A 601 30.89 -20.69 -2.97
N ARG A 602 30.68 -20.15 -4.17
CA ARG A 602 31.14 -18.83 -4.60
C ARG A 602 29.97 -17.85 -4.59
N PHE A 603 30.27 -16.58 -4.34
CA PHE A 603 29.24 -15.55 -4.21
C PHE A 603 29.44 -14.43 -5.24
N TRP A 604 28.33 -13.88 -5.73
CA TRP A 604 28.30 -12.70 -6.58
C TRP A 604 27.35 -11.68 -6.00
N VAL A 605 27.78 -10.42 -5.92
CA VAL A 605 26.88 -9.29 -5.67
C VAL A 605 26.32 -8.83 -7.02
N GLU A 606 25.01 -8.71 -7.10
CA GLU A 606 24.26 -8.26 -8.26
C GLU A 606 23.61 -6.89 -7.97
N ASN A 607 23.70 -5.97 -8.92
CA ASN A 607 23.01 -4.70 -8.92
C ASN A 607 21.68 -4.82 -9.68
N ARG A 608 20.56 -4.62 -8.99
CA ARG A 608 19.19 -4.64 -9.56
C ARG A 608 18.60 -3.24 -9.78
N ASN A 609 19.41 -2.18 -9.67
CA ASN A 609 19.02 -0.85 -10.16
C ASN A 609 19.00 -0.81 -11.68
N ASP A 610 18.20 0.09 -12.23
CA ASP A 610 18.01 0.29 -13.66
C ASP A 610 19.03 1.32 -14.22
N PHE A 611 19.48 2.28 -13.40
CA PHE A 611 20.33 3.41 -13.85
C PHE A 611 21.56 3.68 -12.96
N ALA A 612 21.47 3.46 -11.64
CA ALA A 612 22.48 3.79 -10.65
C ALA A 612 23.43 2.62 -10.31
N THR A 613 24.68 2.96 -9.97
CA THR A 613 25.63 2.00 -9.39
C THR A 613 25.27 1.68 -7.93
N LEU A 614 25.91 0.67 -7.34
CA LEU A 614 25.77 0.37 -5.90
C LEU A 614 26.63 1.26 -4.99
N ASP A 615 27.14 2.40 -5.48
CA ASP A 615 28.05 3.26 -4.72
C ASP A 615 27.42 3.89 -3.46
N ASN A 616 26.09 3.97 -3.42
CA ASN A 616 25.32 4.44 -2.26
C ASN A 616 25.16 3.38 -1.16
N PHE A 617 25.67 2.17 -1.36
CA PHE A 617 25.63 1.09 -0.39
C PHE A 617 27.02 0.76 0.15
N GLU A 618 27.05 0.17 1.35
CA GLU A 618 28.17 -0.57 1.89
C GLU A 618 27.77 -2.02 2.07
N CYS A 619 28.70 -2.96 1.85
CA CYS A 619 28.42 -4.37 2.02
C CYS A 619 29.47 -5.01 2.93
N LYS A 620 29.00 -5.69 3.98
CA LYS A 620 29.83 -6.55 4.83
C LYS A 620 29.38 -7.99 4.70
N CYS A 621 30.32 -8.90 4.61
CA CYS A 621 30.08 -10.33 4.74
C CYS A 621 30.35 -10.76 6.19
N ILE A 622 29.36 -11.38 6.83
CA ILE A 622 29.45 -11.91 8.20
C ILE A 622 29.18 -13.42 8.15
N ILE A 623 30.16 -14.22 8.52
CA ILE A 623 30.03 -15.68 8.64
C ILE A 623 29.68 -16.02 10.09
N THR A 624 28.57 -16.74 10.28
CA THR A 624 28.13 -17.18 11.60
C THR A 624 28.17 -18.71 11.71
N GLU A 625 28.53 -19.19 12.90
CA GLU A 625 28.47 -20.60 13.30
C GLU A 625 27.51 -20.75 14.47
N ASN A 626 26.42 -21.49 14.27
CA ASN A 626 25.34 -21.62 15.26
C ASN A 626 24.84 -20.26 15.79
N GLY A 627 24.78 -19.27 14.89
CA GLY A 627 24.34 -17.91 15.18
C GLY A 627 25.40 -16.99 15.79
N VAL A 628 26.61 -17.47 16.08
CA VAL A 628 27.71 -16.67 16.61
C VAL A 628 28.61 -16.20 15.46
N GLU A 629 28.91 -14.90 15.41
CA GLU A 629 29.84 -14.34 14.42
C GLU A 629 31.24 -14.93 14.59
N THR A 630 31.84 -15.36 13.49
CA THR A 630 33.19 -15.96 13.47
C THR A 630 34.15 -15.21 12.55
N GLU A 631 33.64 -14.63 11.47
CA GLU A 631 34.42 -13.86 10.52
C GLU A 631 33.59 -12.70 9.97
N VAL A 632 34.23 -11.54 9.81
CA VAL A 632 33.65 -10.34 9.21
C VAL A 632 34.63 -9.80 8.18
N SER A 633 34.14 -9.54 6.97
CA SER A 633 34.94 -9.01 5.86
C SER A 633 34.16 -7.93 5.10
N ASP A 634 34.86 -6.87 4.67
CA ASP A 634 34.28 -5.89 3.75
C ASP A 634 34.18 -6.46 2.33
N VAL A 635 33.11 -6.13 1.61
CA VAL A 635 32.88 -6.57 0.23
C VAL A 635 32.90 -5.36 -0.68
N ASP A 636 33.86 -5.33 -1.62
CA ASP A 636 33.98 -4.22 -2.58
C ASP A 636 32.89 -4.27 -3.65
N ILE A 637 31.87 -3.43 -3.46
CA ILE A 637 30.73 -3.25 -4.35
C ILE A 637 30.81 -1.97 -5.20
N LYS A 638 31.92 -1.24 -5.13
CA LYS A 638 32.08 0.04 -5.82
C LYS A 638 32.05 -0.15 -7.34
N GLY A 639 31.30 0.71 -8.03
CA GLY A 639 31.23 0.76 -9.48
C GLY A 639 30.54 -0.42 -10.14
N ILE A 640 29.81 -1.27 -9.40
CA ILE A 640 28.97 -2.30 -10.02
C ILE A 640 27.85 -1.59 -10.78
N LEU A 641 27.93 -1.64 -12.12
CA LEU A 641 26.98 -1.01 -13.04
C LEU A 641 25.57 -1.61 -12.90
N PRO A 642 24.52 -0.89 -13.32
CA PRO A 642 23.15 -1.42 -13.40
C PRO A 642 23.08 -2.79 -14.09
N HIS A 643 22.33 -3.72 -13.51
CA HIS A 643 22.18 -5.11 -13.96
C HIS A 643 23.48 -5.92 -14.09
N ALA A 644 24.61 -5.41 -13.59
CA ALA A 644 25.88 -6.14 -13.57
C ALA A 644 26.05 -6.91 -12.26
N ARG A 645 26.95 -7.89 -12.30
CA ARG A 645 27.36 -8.66 -11.12
C ARG A 645 28.87 -8.70 -10.97
N LYS A 646 29.34 -8.76 -9.73
CA LYS A 646 30.76 -8.88 -9.39
C LYS A 646 30.95 -10.06 -8.43
N GLN A 647 31.88 -10.95 -8.77
CA GLN A 647 32.24 -12.06 -7.89
C GLN A 647 32.93 -11.52 -6.63
N THR A 648 32.57 -12.06 -5.47
CA THR A 648 33.24 -11.76 -4.21
C THR A 648 34.46 -12.66 -4.02
N GLY A 649 35.40 -12.23 -3.18
CA GLY A 649 36.53 -13.05 -2.75
C GLY A 649 36.23 -13.97 -1.57
N ILE A 650 34.96 -14.07 -1.13
CA ILE A 650 34.56 -14.78 0.08
C ILE A 650 34.62 -16.28 -0.16
N THR A 651 35.28 -17.00 0.76
CA THR A 651 35.36 -18.46 0.77
C THR A 651 35.05 -18.97 2.17
N VAL A 652 34.31 -20.08 2.27
CA VAL A 652 33.95 -20.67 3.56
C VAL A 652 34.61 -22.03 3.72
N SER A 653 35.23 -22.27 4.87
CA SER A 653 35.79 -23.57 5.22
C SER A 653 34.71 -24.49 5.79
N ALA A 654 34.68 -25.76 5.38
CA ALA A 654 33.75 -26.75 5.92
C ALA A 654 34.00 -27.00 7.42
N LYS A 655 32.94 -26.93 8.23
CA LYS A 655 32.97 -27.13 9.69
C LYS A 655 31.74 -27.90 10.15
N ASN A 656 31.82 -28.63 11.26
CA ASN A 656 30.67 -29.34 11.82
C ASN A 656 29.78 -28.39 12.65
N ALA A 657 29.05 -27.49 11.98
CA ALA A 657 28.19 -26.48 12.58
C ALA A 657 27.10 -26.00 11.61
N TYR A 658 26.11 -25.25 12.11
CA TYR A 658 25.16 -24.52 11.27
C TYR A 658 25.84 -23.23 10.77
N VAL A 659 26.16 -23.18 9.47
CA VAL A 659 26.98 -22.09 8.90
C VAL A 659 26.15 -21.21 7.97
N CYS A 660 26.03 -19.93 8.32
CA CYS A 660 25.42 -18.90 7.48
C CYS A 660 26.47 -17.91 6.97
N VAL A 661 26.33 -17.50 5.71
CA VAL A 661 27.08 -16.39 5.11
C VAL A 661 26.11 -15.25 4.86
N ASN A 662 26.28 -14.16 5.60
CA ASN A 662 25.36 -13.02 5.59
C ASN A 662 26.00 -11.84 4.89
N PHE A 663 25.45 -11.41 3.76
CA PHE A 663 25.82 -10.16 3.11
C PHE A 663 24.88 -9.06 3.62
N VAL A 664 25.41 -8.20 4.48
CA VAL A 664 24.69 -7.07 5.08
C VAL A 664 24.97 -5.83 4.24
N PHE A 665 23.97 -5.43 3.45
CA PHE A 665 23.98 -4.18 2.71
C PHE A 665 23.43 -3.06 3.59
N THR A 666 24.15 -1.97 3.71
CA THR A 666 23.70 -0.76 4.43
C THR A 666 23.57 0.38 3.44
N ASP A 667 22.36 0.94 3.33
CA ASP A 667 22.10 2.17 2.59
C ASP A 667 22.75 3.36 3.33
N LYS A 668 23.61 4.13 2.65
CA LYS A 668 24.33 5.28 3.25
C LYS A 668 23.45 6.50 3.49
N ILE A 669 22.32 6.61 2.79
CA ILE A 669 21.38 7.73 2.87
C ILE A 669 20.39 7.50 4.01
N TYR A 670 19.77 6.33 4.03
CA TYR A 670 18.65 6.03 4.93
C TYR A 670 19.03 5.14 6.13
N GLY A 671 20.21 4.51 6.09
CA GLY A 671 20.68 3.61 7.13
C GLY A 671 19.95 2.27 7.22
N ILE A 672 19.07 1.95 6.26
CA ILE A 672 18.39 0.66 6.20
C ILE A 672 19.40 -0.43 5.88
N LYS A 673 19.21 -1.58 6.54
CA LYS A 673 20.00 -2.79 6.31
C LYS A 673 19.16 -3.83 5.61
N SER A 674 19.72 -4.43 4.56
CA SER A 674 19.19 -5.61 3.89
C SER A 674 20.20 -6.73 4.05
N VAL A 675 19.74 -7.93 4.43
CA VAL A 675 20.61 -9.09 4.65
C VAL A 675 20.29 -10.17 3.63
N LYS A 676 21.25 -10.47 2.75
CA LYS A 676 21.16 -11.61 1.82
C LYS A 676 21.98 -12.77 2.39
N GLN A 677 21.30 -13.83 2.80
CA GLN A 677 21.90 -14.96 3.50
C GLN A 677 21.98 -16.20 2.60
N ALA A 678 23.10 -16.92 2.68
CA ALA A 678 23.22 -18.29 2.20
C ALA A 678 23.53 -19.23 3.38
N VAL A 679 22.77 -20.32 3.49
CA VAL A 679 23.04 -21.41 4.46
C VAL A 679 23.85 -22.48 3.74
N LEU A 680 25.05 -22.80 4.25
CA LEU A 680 25.97 -23.74 3.60
C LEU A 680 25.97 -25.12 4.25
N LEU A 681 25.76 -25.17 5.57
CA LEU A 681 25.67 -26.40 6.37
C LEU A 681 24.54 -26.22 7.37
N ASP A 682 23.64 -27.19 7.43
CA ASP A 682 22.39 -27.14 8.19
C ASP A 682 22.39 -28.04 9.43
N SER A 683 23.55 -28.55 9.84
CA SER A 683 23.68 -29.38 11.04
C SER A 683 23.79 -28.50 12.29
N TYR A 684 22.67 -28.35 13.02
CA TYR A 684 22.68 -27.73 14.34
C TYR A 684 22.96 -28.77 15.44
N PRO A 685 24.08 -28.68 16.17
CA PRO A 685 24.31 -29.56 17.29
C PRO A 685 23.43 -29.14 18.48
N ILE A 686 22.47 -30.00 18.86
CA ILE A 686 21.79 -29.84 20.16
C ILE A 686 22.87 -29.86 21.23
N LYS A 687 23.04 -28.74 21.94
CA LYS A 687 23.98 -28.67 23.05
C LYS A 687 23.28 -29.28 24.27
N PRO A 688 23.79 -30.35 24.87
CA PRO A 688 23.25 -30.81 26.14
C PRO A 688 23.40 -29.67 27.15
N THR A 689 22.28 -29.21 27.71
CA THR A 689 22.32 -28.31 28.87
C THR A 689 22.94 -29.11 30.02
N THR A 690 24.21 -28.86 30.32
CA THR A 690 24.89 -29.49 31.45
C THR A 690 24.37 -28.88 32.73
N CYS A 691 23.51 -29.62 33.44
CA CYS A 691 22.99 -29.24 34.75
C CYS A 691 23.67 -30.08 35.82
N ASP A 692 24.62 -29.51 36.57
CA ASP A 692 25.20 -30.20 37.72
C ASP A 692 24.15 -30.32 38.84
N ASN A 693 23.80 -31.57 39.21
CA ASN A 693 23.00 -31.92 40.38
C ASN A 693 21.60 -31.26 40.52
N ARG A 694 20.76 -31.30 39.47
CA ARG A 694 19.37 -30.81 39.58
C ARG A 694 18.33 -31.92 39.59
N GLU A 695 17.36 -31.78 40.48
CA GLU A 695 16.16 -32.62 40.51
C GLU A 695 15.08 -31.97 39.65
N TYR A 696 14.81 -32.57 38.48
CA TYR A 696 13.67 -32.22 37.64
C TYR A 696 12.45 -33.02 38.09
N ARG A 697 11.33 -32.34 38.34
CA ARG A 697 10.04 -33.00 38.51
C ARG A 697 9.10 -32.54 37.41
N PHE A 698 8.48 -33.53 36.78
CA PHE A 698 7.52 -33.35 35.70
C PHE A 698 6.24 -34.10 36.05
N GLU A 699 5.10 -33.45 35.86
CA GLU A 699 3.78 -34.05 36.09
C GLU A 699 2.91 -33.91 34.87
N ILE A 700 2.14 -34.96 34.61
CA ILE A 700 1.17 -35.02 33.53
C ILE A 700 -0.22 -35.12 34.16
N GLY A 701 -1.14 -34.30 33.68
CA GLY A 701 -2.54 -34.33 34.08
C GLY A 701 -3.28 -35.55 33.55
N ALA A 702 -4.50 -35.75 34.04
CA ALA A 702 -5.41 -36.79 33.54
C ALA A 702 -5.80 -36.60 32.05
N ASN A 703 -5.54 -35.43 31.48
CA ASN A 703 -5.73 -35.10 30.07
C ASN A 703 -4.47 -35.38 29.20
N GLY A 704 -3.41 -35.96 29.78
CA GLY A 704 -2.18 -36.29 29.05
C GLY A 704 -1.24 -35.09 28.80
N MET A 705 -1.59 -33.91 29.30
CA MET A 705 -0.81 -32.68 29.13
C MET A 705 0.10 -32.39 30.34
N PRO A 706 1.24 -31.72 30.13
CA PRO A 706 2.08 -31.21 31.22
C PRO A 706 1.33 -30.28 32.17
N THR A 707 1.39 -30.55 33.47
CA THR A 707 0.80 -29.68 34.52
C THR A 707 1.82 -29.02 35.42
N VAL A 708 2.98 -29.64 35.59
CA VAL A 708 4.08 -29.13 36.43
C VAL A 708 5.41 -29.46 35.76
N LEU A 709 6.31 -28.48 35.73
CA LEU A 709 7.71 -28.65 35.38
C LEU A 709 8.51 -27.83 36.38
N THR A 710 9.12 -28.51 37.36
CA THR A 710 9.89 -27.84 38.40
C THR A 710 11.35 -28.22 38.39
N SER A 711 12.17 -27.25 38.79
CA SER A 711 13.58 -27.43 39.10
C SER A 711 13.93 -26.51 40.28
N ASN A 712 14.72 -27.00 41.23
CA ASN A 712 15.13 -26.26 42.43
C ASN A 712 13.95 -25.60 43.19
N GLY A 713 12.79 -26.28 43.25
CA GLY A 713 11.60 -25.80 43.95
C GLY A 713 10.79 -24.70 43.23
N LYS A 714 11.19 -24.28 42.02
CA LYS A 714 10.47 -23.32 41.18
C LYS A 714 9.67 -24.06 40.11
N ASN A 715 8.43 -23.65 39.85
CA ASN A 715 7.60 -24.16 38.76
C ASN A 715 7.66 -23.22 37.55
N TYR A 716 7.81 -23.79 36.35
CA TYR A 716 8.04 -23.03 35.11
C TYR A 716 6.82 -23.02 34.17
N ILE A 717 5.85 -23.93 34.37
CA ILE A 717 4.64 -24.03 33.56
C ILE A 717 3.38 -23.99 34.42
N LEU A 718 2.26 -23.65 33.82
CA LEU A 718 0.92 -23.66 34.41
C LEU A 718 0.10 -24.85 33.87
N PRO A 719 -0.96 -25.31 34.56
CA PRO A 719 -1.72 -26.50 34.16
C PRO A 719 -2.49 -26.42 32.83
N GLN A 720 -2.53 -25.25 32.18
CA GLN A 720 -3.29 -25.01 30.95
C GLN A 720 -2.50 -25.31 29.66
N THR A 721 -1.58 -26.27 29.69
CA THR A 721 -0.87 -26.73 28.49
C THR A 721 -1.81 -27.58 27.62
N CYS A 722 -1.77 -27.43 26.30
CA CYS A 722 -2.61 -28.21 25.37
C CYS A 722 -1.96 -28.41 24.00
N ILE A 723 -2.45 -29.39 23.25
CA ILE A 723 -2.27 -29.42 21.79
C ILE A 723 -3.09 -28.28 21.19
N ASN A 724 -2.49 -27.51 20.29
CA ASN A 724 -3.13 -26.39 19.63
C ASN A 724 -3.23 -26.64 18.13
N MET A 725 -4.45 -26.47 17.61
CA MET A 725 -4.79 -26.57 16.19
C MET A 725 -5.45 -25.27 15.68
N TRP A 726 -5.31 -24.17 16.42
CA TRP A 726 -5.96 -22.88 16.16
C TRP A 726 -4.97 -21.72 16.25
N ARG A 727 -5.16 -20.73 15.37
CA ARG A 727 -4.54 -19.40 15.45
C ARG A 727 -5.63 -18.34 15.35
N ALA A 728 -5.40 -17.15 15.89
CA ALA A 728 -6.29 -16.01 15.66
C ALA A 728 -6.32 -15.67 14.14
N PRO A 729 -7.47 -15.80 13.44
CA PRO A 729 -7.48 -15.67 11.98
C PRO A 729 -7.00 -14.31 11.48
N THR A 730 -6.08 -14.32 10.54
CA THR A 730 -5.68 -13.13 9.77
C THR A 730 -6.82 -12.68 8.84
N ASP A 731 -6.75 -11.46 8.32
CA ASP A 731 -7.73 -10.98 7.33
C ASP A 731 -7.73 -11.86 6.06
N ASN A 732 -6.57 -12.43 5.74
CA ASN A 732 -6.36 -13.34 4.61
C ASN A 732 -6.89 -14.77 4.82
N ASP A 733 -7.25 -15.15 6.05
CA ASP A 733 -7.68 -16.52 6.35
C ASP A 733 -9.12 -16.76 5.88
N MET A 734 -9.28 -16.97 4.56
CA MET A 734 -10.56 -17.26 3.92
C MET A 734 -11.17 -18.60 4.36
N GLN A 735 -10.38 -19.47 4.99
CA GLN A 735 -10.82 -20.76 5.55
C GLN A 735 -11.32 -20.65 7.00
N ARG A 736 -11.23 -19.48 7.65
CA ARG A 736 -11.56 -19.32 9.08
C ARG A 736 -12.94 -19.87 9.47
N ASP A 737 -13.95 -19.65 8.63
CA ASP A 737 -15.31 -20.16 8.86
C ASP A 737 -15.37 -21.68 8.85
N LYS A 738 -14.59 -22.31 7.97
CA LYS A 738 -14.48 -23.75 7.89
C LYS A 738 -13.73 -24.31 9.10
N TRP A 739 -12.63 -23.67 9.51
CA TRP A 739 -11.92 -24.06 10.73
C TRP A 739 -12.81 -23.97 11.97
N ARG A 740 -13.62 -22.91 12.11
CA ARG A 740 -14.64 -22.80 13.18
C ARG A 740 -15.75 -23.86 13.05
N LYS A 741 -16.21 -24.17 11.83
CA LYS A 741 -17.19 -25.26 11.59
C LYS A 741 -16.62 -26.65 11.95
N ASN A 742 -15.31 -26.81 11.87
CA ASN A 742 -14.58 -27.99 12.34
C ASN A 742 -14.21 -27.92 13.83
N PHE A 743 -14.63 -26.86 14.55
CA PHE A 743 -14.46 -26.68 15.99
C PHE A 743 -12.98 -26.67 16.43
N LEU A 744 -12.08 -26.27 15.54
CA LEU A 744 -10.64 -26.19 15.87
C LEU A 744 -10.38 -25.17 17.00
N ASP A 745 -11.17 -24.10 17.07
CA ASP A 745 -11.17 -23.07 18.12
C ASP A 745 -11.68 -23.57 19.48
N LYS A 746 -12.36 -24.73 19.52
CA LYS A 746 -12.97 -25.31 20.73
C LYS A 746 -12.38 -26.66 21.09
N ALA A 747 -11.34 -27.07 20.38
CA ALA A 747 -10.68 -28.34 20.58
C ALA A 747 -9.99 -28.41 21.96
N TYR A 748 -10.04 -29.59 22.58
CA TYR A 748 -9.34 -29.86 23.83
C TYR A 748 -8.77 -31.28 23.84
N CYS A 749 -7.79 -31.52 24.73
CA CYS A 749 -7.13 -32.81 24.86
C CYS A 749 -7.92 -33.75 25.79
N PHE A 750 -8.21 -34.95 25.31
CA PHE A 750 -8.78 -36.06 26.07
C PHE A 750 -7.82 -37.25 26.07
N ALA A 751 -7.21 -37.59 27.20
CA ALA A 751 -6.34 -38.76 27.26
C ALA A 751 -7.15 -40.05 27.40
N ARG A 752 -6.91 -40.99 26.49
CA ARG A 752 -7.40 -42.38 26.59
C ARG A 752 -6.58 -43.19 27.57
N SER A 753 -5.28 -42.92 27.64
CA SER A 753 -4.38 -43.54 28.61
C SER A 753 -3.16 -42.65 28.87
N VAL A 754 -2.64 -42.76 30.09
CA VAL A 754 -1.36 -42.18 30.50
C VAL A 754 -0.60 -43.28 31.23
N GLU A 755 0.48 -43.74 30.63
CA GLU A 755 1.34 -44.78 31.17
C GLU A 755 2.66 -44.16 31.63
N ILE A 756 3.05 -44.40 32.88
CA ILE A 756 4.27 -43.85 33.47
C ILE A 756 5.18 -45.02 33.87
N ASP A 757 6.39 -45.06 33.33
CA ASP A 757 7.45 -45.99 33.72
C ASP A 757 8.73 -45.22 34.03
N LYS A 758 9.12 -45.21 35.31
CA LYS A 758 10.30 -44.52 35.85
C LYS A 758 10.38 -43.04 35.45
N ASN A 759 11.16 -42.74 34.42
CA ASN A 759 11.45 -41.40 33.93
C ASN A 759 10.78 -41.11 32.58
N THR A 760 9.99 -42.05 32.05
CA THR A 760 9.26 -41.90 30.80
C THR A 760 7.76 -41.97 31.07
N ALA A 761 7.01 -41.12 30.39
CA ALA A 761 5.56 -41.19 30.36
C ALA A 761 5.06 -41.12 28.92
N VAL A 762 4.07 -41.97 28.60
CA VAL A 762 3.44 -42.04 27.29
C VAL A 762 1.96 -41.76 27.49
N ALA A 763 1.46 -40.70 26.87
CA ALA A 763 0.05 -40.36 26.87
C ALA A 763 -0.52 -40.58 25.45
N HIS A 764 -1.56 -41.40 25.36
CA HIS A 764 -2.38 -41.50 24.15
C HIS A 764 -3.57 -40.55 24.31
N VAL A 765 -3.54 -39.45 23.57
CA VAL A 765 -4.44 -38.31 23.66
C VAL A 765 -5.23 -38.20 22.36
N GLU A 766 -6.52 -37.92 22.46
CA GLU A 766 -7.31 -37.46 21.33
C GLU A 766 -7.52 -35.95 21.46
N VAL A 767 -7.37 -35.22 20.36
CA VAL A 767 -7.84 -33.85 20.26
C VAL A 767 -9.32 -33.92 19.88
N VAL A 768 -10.20 -33.48 20.77
CA VAL A 768 -11.65 -33.69 20.65
C VAL A 768 -12.43 -32.38 20.77
N CYS A 769 -13.68 -32.43 20.32
CA CYS A 769 -14.72 -31.47 20.64
C CYS A 769 -15.99 -32.24 21.01
N ASP A 770 -16.77 -31.71 21.94
CA ASP A 770 -18.01 -32.35 22.36
C ASP A 770 -18.95 -32.60 21.17
N SER A 771 -19.55 -33.80 21.13
CA SER A 771 -20.47 -34.25 20.08
C SER A 771 -19.87 -34.39 18.67
N ARG A 772 -18.54 -34.47 18.54
CA ARG A 772 -17.84 -34.69 17.26
C ARG A 772 -16.94 -35.93 17.32
N VAL A 773 -16.55 -36.41 16.15
CA VAL A 773 -15.43 -37.37 16.05
C VAL A 773 -14.12 -36.67 16.47
N PRO A 774 -13.13 -37.41 16.98
CA PRO A 774 -11.80 -36.87 17.25
C PRO A 774 -11.21 -36.16 16.03
N LEU A 775 -10.53 -35.04 16.27
CA LEU A 775 -9.84 -34.24 15.26
C LEU A 775 -8.43 -34.74 14.97
N ALA A 776 -7.80 -35.35 15.98
CA ALA A 776 -6.50 -35.99 15.87
C ALA A 776 -6.32 -37.06 16.95
N ASP A 777 -5.68 -38.17 16.60
CA ASP A 777 -5.08 -39.12 17.52
C ASP A 777 -3.62 -38.72 17.75
N VAL A 778 -3.21 -38.51 19.00
CA VAL A 778 -1.89 -37.98 19.36
C VAL A 778 -1.22 -38.88 20.40
N THR A 779 -0.02 -39.36 20.09
CA THR A 779 0.85 -40.02 21.05
C THR A 779 1.92 -39.05 21.51
N LEU A 780 1.91 -38.72 22.80
CA LEU A 780 2.88 -37.87 23.46
C LEU A 780 3.80 -38.72 24.31
N ARG A 781 5.11 -38.67 24.02
CA ARG A 781 6.14 -39.32 24.81
C ARG A 781 7.01 -38.27 25.48
N TYR A 782 7.06 -38.36 26.80
CA TYR A 782 7.86 -37.51 27.67
C TYR A 782 8.97 -38.34 28.29
N THR A 783 10.24 -37.94 28.14
CA THR A 783 11.37 -38.61 28.79
C THR A 783 12.15 -37.59 29.61
N CYS A 784 12.01 -37.67 30.93
CA CYS A 784 12.71 -36.82 31.88
C CYS A 784 14.12 -37.39 32.15
N GLY A 785 15.15 -36.56 32.02
CA GLY A 785 16.54 -36.92 32.28
C GLY A 785 17.23 -35.88 33.17
N ALA A 786 18.53 -36.10 33.44
CA ALA A 786 19.33 -35.17 34.24
C ALA A 786 19.51 -33.78 33.60
N ASN A 787 19.30 -33.69 32.27
CA ASN A 787 19.54 -32.48 31.48
C ASN A 787 18.26 -31.79 31.01
N GLY A 788 17.08 -32.30 31.38
CA GLY A 788 15.78 -31.74 30.97
C GLY A 788 14.73 -32.80 30.59
N LEU A 789 13.72 -32.36 29.86
CA LEU A 789 12.58 -33.13 29.39
C LEU A 789 12.62 -33.24 27.87
N HIS A 790 12.75 -34.45 27.35
CA HIS A 790 12.56 -34.72 25.93
C HIS A 790 11.07 -34.96 25.65
N VAL A 791 10.53 -34.32 24.61
CA VAL A 791 9.14 -34.43 24.17
C VAL A 791 9.10 -34.89 22.73
N SER A 792 8.39 -35.99 22.47
CA SER A 792 8.11 -36.50 21.13
C SER A 792 6.60 -36.53 20.93
N VAL A 793 6.16 -35.99 19.79
CA VAL A 793 4.75 -35.91 19.38
C VAL A 793 4.58 -36.65 18.07
N VAL A 794 3.68 -37.62 18.04
CA VAL A 794 3.22 -38.29 16.81
C VAL A 794 1.71 -38.10 16.74
N ALA A 795 1.21 -37.53 15.65
CA ALA A 795 -0.20 -37.23 15.48
C ALA A 795 -0.74 -37.71 14.14
N ASP A 796 -1.91 -38.33 14.17
CA ASP A 796 -2.70 -38.69 13.00
C ASP A 796 -3.98 -37.83 13.00
N LEU A 797 -4.08 -36.92 12.05
CA LEU A 797 -5.22 -36.01 11.89
C LEU A 797 -6.41 -36.72 11.24
N ASP A 798 -7.63 -36.30 11.59
CA ASP A 798 -8.85 -36.81 10.95
C ASP A 798 -8.83 -36.56 9.43
N GLU A 799 -9.28 -37.58 8.68
CA GLU A 799 -9.25 -37.56 7.22
C GLU A 799 -10.13 -36.43 6.63
N ASN A 800 -11.17 -35.98 7.35
CA ASN A 800 -12.08 -34.94 6.88
C ASN A 800 -11.53 -33.50 7.07
N LEU A 801 -10.35 -33.34 7.70
CA LEU A 801 -9.69 -32.04 7.83
C LEU A 801 -8.86 -31.72 6.58
N ASP A 802 -9.41 -30.95 5.64
CA ASP A 802 -8.67 -30.61 4.41
C ASP A 802 -7.39 -29.79 4.68
N ASP A 803 -7.46 -28.83 5.58
CA ASP A 803 -6.34 -28.03 6.08
C ASP A 803 -6.57 -27.55 7.52
N ILE A 804 -5.49 -27.23 8.23
CA ILE A 804 -5.51 -26.68 9.59
C ILE A 804 -4.58 -25.46 9.70
N PRO A 805 -4.90 -24.46 10.54
CA PRO A 805 -4.11 -23.24 10.62
C PRO A 805 -2.72 -23.45 11.23
N ARG A 806 -2.61 -24.36 12.20
CA ARG A 806 -1.35 -24.72 12.87
C ARG A 806 -1.46 -26.12 13.47
N PHE A 807 -0.31 -26.71 13.83
CA PHE A 807 -0.28 -27.87 14.73
C PHE A 807 0.93 -27.79 15.66
N GLY A 808 0.69 -27.81 16.97
CA GLY A 808 1.73 -27.63 17.97
C GLY A 808 1.30 -27.91 19.40
N LEU A 809 2.20 -27.63 20.33
CA LEU A 809 1.95 -27.65 21.77
C LEU A 809 2.03 -26.22 22.33
N THR A 810 0.99 -25.79 23.04
CA THR A 810 0.97 -24.50 23.74
C THR A 810 1.26 -24.73 25.22
N PHE A 811 2.37 -24.21 25.72
CA PHE A 811 2.66 -24.13 27.14
C PHE A 811 2.07 -22.86 27.74
N ALA A 812 1.29 -23.01 28.82
CA ALA A 812 0.93 -21.87 29.65
C ALA A 812 2.08 -21.58 30.62
N LEU A 813 2.60 -20.35 30.63
CA LEU A 813 3.75 -19.95 31.46
C LEU A 813 3.35 -18.78 32.38
N PRO A 814 3.92 -18.66 33.59
CA PRO A 814 3.75 -17.46 34.41
C PRO A 814 4.41 -16.24 33.73
N LYS A 815 3.91 -15.02 34.01
CA LYS A 815 4.54 -13.75 33.58
C LYS A 815 5.82 -13.40 34.35
N THR A 816 6.70 -14.39 34.58
CA THR A 816 8.03 -14.17 35.18
C THR A 816 9.13 -13.98 34.15
N PHE A 817 8.87 -14.32 32.88
CA PHE A 817 9.76 -14.10 31.75
C PHE A 817 9.44 -12.76 31.06
N ASP A 818 10.48 -12.00 30.73
CA ASP A 818 10.38 -10.71 30.03
C ASP A 818 11.24 -10.64 28.76
N THR A 819 12.19 -11.58 28.61
CA THR A 819 13.18 -11.59 27.53
C THR A 819 13.15 -12.93 26.80
N VAL A 820 13.23 -12.88 25.48
CA VAL A 820 13.38 -14.05 24.61
C VAL A 820 14.71 -13.99 23.87
N THR A 821 15.42 -15.11 23.82
CA THR A 821 16.59 -15.33 22.97
C THR A 821 16.35 -16.56 22.11
N TYR A 822 16.50 -16.47 20.79
CA TYR A 822 16.26 -17.61 19.90
C TYR A 822 17.28 -17.70 18.77
N PHE A 823 17.55 -18.93 18.33
CA PHE A 823 18.30 -19.23 17.12
C PHE A 823 17.34 -19.74 16.05
N GLY A 824 17.05 -18.89 15.05
CA GLY A 824 16.05 -19.12 14.01
C GLY A 824 15.92 -17.91 13.09
N ARG A 825 14.85 -17.82 12.29
CA ARG A 825 14.66 -16.64 11.42
C ARG A 825 14.20 -15.42 12.23
N GLY A 826 14.84 -14.28 12.01
CA GLY A 826 14.52 -13.00 12.63
C GLY A 826 15.23 -11.82 11.96
N PRO A 827 15.15 -10.61 12.53
CA PRO A 827 14.59 -10.31 13.86
C PRO A 827 13.07 -10.15 13.90
N TYR A 828 12.42 -9.91 12.77
CA TYR A 828 10.99 -9.63 12.69
C TYR A 828 10.15 -10.92 12.56
N GLU A 829 8.83 -10.79 12.69
CA GLU A 829 7.89 -11.90 12.50
C GLU A 829 7.98 -12.49 11.10
N CYS A 830 7.88 -13.82 11.00
CA CYS A 830 7.94 -14.52 9.73
C CYS A 830 7.04 -15.75 9.72
N TYR A 831 6.67 -16.14 8.51
CA TYR A 831 5.81 -17.27 8.19
C TYR A 831 6.42 -18.07 7.03
N CYS A 832 5.87 -19.24 6.72
CA CYS A 832 6.45 -20.11 5.70
C CYS A 832 6.44 -19.51 4.27
N ASP A 833 5.58 -18.52 4.00
CA ASP A 833 5.53 -17.74 2.76
C ASP A 833 6.08 -16.31 2.91
N LYS A 834 6.05 -15.72 4.11
CA LYS A 834 6.60 -14.40 4.44
C LYS A 834 7.90 -14.50 5.25
N ASN A 835 9.06 -14.59 4.60
CA ASN A 835 10.33 -14.78 5.32
C ASN A 835 11.58 -14.17 4.68
N ASN A 836 11.48 -13.39 3.61
CA ASN A 836 12.65 -12.70 3.05
C ASN A 836 13.16 -11.57 3.96
N LEU A 837 12.28 -10.99 4.76
CA LEU A 837 12.53 -9.96 5.78
C LEU A 837 13.41 -10.45 6.94
N SER A 838 13.47 -11.78 7.15
CA SER A 838 14.10 -12.39 8.33
C SER A 838 15.11 -13.45 7.95
N TYR A 839 16.35 -13.34 8.41
CA TYR A 839 17.44 -14.30 8.15
C TYR A 839 17.69 -15.18 9.38
N VAL A 840 18.34 -16.35 9.20
CA VAL A 840 18.67 -17.23 10.34
C VAL A 840 19.80 -16.62 11.17
N GLY A 841 19.55 -16.38 12.45
CA GLY A 841 20.51 -15.75 13.36
C GLY A 841 20.20 -16.04 14.82
N LEU A 842 21.08 -15.60 15.72
CA LEU A 842 20.83 -15.59 17.16
C LEU A 842 20.32 -14.21 17.56
N PHE A 843 19.08 -14.14 18.00
CA PHE A 843 18.40 -12.88 18.34
C PHE A 843 18.02 -12.86 19.81
N THR A 844 18.13 -11.71 20.46
CA THR A 844 17.66 -11.46 21.83
C THR A 844 16.83 -10.18 21.85
N MET A 845 15.64 -10.22 22.44
CA MET A 845 14.73 -9.08 22.53
C MET A 845 13.78 -9.20 23.73
N PRO A 846 13.17 -8.08 24.18
CA PRO A 846 12.01 -8.13 25.07
C PRO A 846 10.86 -8.89 24.42
N ILE A 847 10.09 -9.65 25.21
CA ILE A 847 8.90 -10.37 24.72
C ILE A 847 7.87 -9.39 24.14
N SER A 848 7.77 -8.18 24.69
CA SER A 848 6.87 -7.13 24.21
C SER A 848 7.17 -6.63 22.78
N GLU A 849 8.34 -6.95 22.24
CA GLU A 849 8.75 -6.57 20.87
C GLU A 849 8.62 -7.75 19.88
N LEU A 850 8.13 -8.91 20.33
CA LEU A 850 8.04 -10.11 19.49
C LEU A 850 6.95 -10.00 18.42
N GLY A 851 5.80 -9.42 18.78
CA GLY A 851 4.60 -9.29 17.96
C GLY A 851 4.38 -7.89 17.38
N TYR A 852 3.34 -7.76 16.55
CA TYR A 852 2.88 -6.50 15.98
C TYR A 852 1.43 -6.23 16.42
N ASP A 853 1.14 -5.01 16.87
CA ASP A 853 -0.17 -4.61 17.39
C ASP A 853 -1.09 -4.09 16.27
N TYR A 854 -1.61 -5.02 15.47
CA TYR A 854 -2.50 -4.74 14.34
C TYR A 854 -3.82 -4.07 14.81
N VAL A 855 -4.31 -3.10 14.04
CA VAL A 855 -5.57 -2.35 14.32
C VAL A 855 -6.73 -3.30 14.62
N ARG A 856 -6.94 -4.30 13.75
CA ARG A 856 -7.77 -5.47 14.04
C ARG A 856 -6.85 -6.59 14.57
N PRO A 857 -7.00 -7.00 15.84
CA PRO A 857 -6.16 -8.05 16.42
C PRO A 857 -6.27 -9.37 15.66
N GLN A 858 -5.12 -10.02 15.44
CA GLN A 858 -4.99 -11.28 14.71
C GLN A 858 -3.65 -11.97 15.03
N GLU A 859 -3.41 -13.14 14.44
CA GLU A 859 -2.13 -13.84 14.52
C GLU A 859 -0.95 -12.92 14.16
N ASN A 860 0.07 -12.92 15.03
CA ASN A 860 1.28 -12.12 14.90
C ASN A 860 2.45 -12.75 15.67
N GLY A 861 3.66 -12.25 15.46
CA GLY A 861 4.82 -12.58 16.30
C GLY A 861 5.43 -13.97 16.10
N ASN A 862 4.97 -14.74 15.12
CA ASN A 862 5.55 -16.04 14.79
C ASN A 862 7.02 -15.93 14.36
N ARG A 863 7.81 -16.97 14.64
CA ARG A 863 9.19 -17.14 14.17
C ARG A 863 9.37 -18.55 13.61
N CYS A 864 9.79 -18.65 12.35
CA CYS A 864 10.01 -19.91 11.66
C CYS A 864 11.47 -20.39 11.68
N ASN A 865 11.67 -21.66 11.31
CA ASN A 865 12.99 -22.30 11.21
C ASN A 865 13.82 -22.13 12.50
N VAL A 866 13.16 -22.30 13.65
CA VAL A 866 13.77 -22.13 14.98
C VAL A 866 14.35 -23.46 15.44
N ARG A 867 15.53 -23.42 16.06
CA ARG A 867 16.20 -24.60 16.63
C ARG A 867 16.46 -24.44 18.13
N MET A 868 16.43 -23.20 18.63
CA MET A 868 16.53 -22.91 20.05
C MET A 868 15.70 -21.67 20.36
N VAL A 869 14.96 -21.70 21.45
CA VAL A 869 14.32 -20.53 22.05
C VAL A 869 14.48 -20.61 23.57
N ARG A 870 14.93 -19.52 24.18
CA ARG A 870 15.18 -19.36 25.60
C ARG A 870 14.39 -18.16 26.10
N LEU A 871 13.48 -18.41 27.01
CA LEU A 871 12.78 -17.39 27.78
C LEU A 871 13.53 -17.16 29.09
N SER A 872 13.77 -15.91 29.46
CA SER A 872 14.44 -15.54 30.71
C SER A 872 13.75 -14.38 31.40
N GLY A 873 13.82 -14.37 32.73
CA GLY A 873 13.31 -13.30 33.58
C GLY A 873 13.32 -13.73 35.05
N ASN A 874 13.42 -12.79 35.99
CA ASN A 874 13.43 -13.07 37.44
C ASN A 874 14.42 -14.16 37.91
N GLY A 875 15.59 -14.25 37.28
CA GLY A 875 16.60 -15.28 37.59
C GLY A 875 16.11 -16.71 37.33
N GLN A 876 15.17 -16.86 36.39
CA GLN A 876 14.66 -18.11 35.84
C GLN A 876 14.92 -18.11 34.33
N SER A 877 15.13 -19.29 33.75
CA SER A 877 15.00 -19.45 32.31
C SER A 877 14.44 -20.80 31.90
N LEU A 878 13.73 -20.82 30.78
CA LEU A 878 13.21 -22.01 30.12
C LEU A 878 13.76 -22.01 28.69
N THR A 879 14.38 -23.10 28.28
CA THR A 879 14.95 -23.27 26.93
C THR A 879 14.33 -24.47 26.25
N VAL A 880 13.86 -24.28 25.02
CA VAL A 880 13.43 -25.32 24.09
C VAL A 880 14.48 -25.44 23.00
N GLN A 881 14.85 -26.67 22.64
CA GLN A 881 15.74 -26.95 21.51
C GLN A 881 15.17 -28.07 20.64
N SER A 882 15.42 -28.01 19.34
CA SER A 882 15.12 -29.11 18.42
C SER A 882 16.23 -29.26 17.39
N ALA A 883 16.47 -30.52 16.97
CA ALA A 883 17.36 -30.82 15.85
C ALA A 883 16.69 -30.52 14.50
N ARG A 884 15.36 -30.44 14.48
CA ARG A 884 14.57 -30.06 13.31
C ARG A 884 14.01 -28.66 13.50
N ASP A 885 13.53 -28.11 12.40
CA ASP A 885 12.91 -26.79 12.39
C ASP A 885 11.57 -26.86 13.11
N ILE A 886 11.39 -26.00 14.10
CA ILE A 886 10.12 -25.71 14.75
C ILE A 886 9.75 -24.25 14.52
N GLU A 887 8.50 -23.89 14.83
CA GLU A 887 8.06 -22.50 14.90
C GLU A 887 7.68 -22.16 16.35
N PHE A 888 7.74 -20.87 16.71
CA PHE A 888 7.18 -20.42 17.98
C PHE A 888 6.51 -19.06 17.89
N SER A 889 5.51 -18.85 18.74
CA SER A 889 4.93 -17.55 19.05
C SER A 889 4.63 -17.43 20.54
N LEU A 890 4.46 -16.20 21.04
CA LEU A 890 4.22 -15.93 22.46
C LEU A 890 3.19 -14.81 22.61
N HIS A 891 2.07 -15.11 23.27
CA HIS A 891 0.96 -14.17 23.46
C HIS A 891 0.54 -14.12 24.93
N ASP A 892 -0.09 -13.04 25.37
CA ASP A 892 -0.72 -12.96 26.70
C ASP A 892 -2.23 -12.78 26.63
N TYR A 893 -2.85 -13.13 25.52
CA TYR A 893 -4.29 -13.12 25.31
C TYR A 893 -4.74 -14.44 24.67
N ASP A 894 -6.03 -14.74 24.79
CA ASP A 894 -6.61 -15.92 24.18
C ASP A 894 -6.88 -15.71 22.68
N GLU A 895 -6.11 -16.40 21.82
CA GLU A 895 -6.23 -16.36 20.35
C GLU A 895 -7.57 -16.88 19.80
N ARG A 896 -8.45 -17.44 20.66
CA ARG A 896 -9.80 -17.90 20.28
C ARG A 896 -10.85 -16.79 20.29
N VAL A 897 -10.55 -15.66 20.93
CA VAL A 897 -11.47 -14.51 21.04
C VAL A 897 -11.25 -13.56 19.87
N ASP A 898 -12.32 -13.30 19.11
CA ASP A 898 -12.29 -12.31 18.03
C ASP A 898 -12.51 -10.91 18.61
N PHE A 899 -11.48 -10.07 18.53
CA PHE A 899 -11.56 -8.65 18.88
C PHE A 899 -11.73 -7.82 17.61
N ARG A 900 -12.54 -6.76 17.68
CA ARG A 900 -12.63 -5.81 16.56
C ARG A 900 -11.46 -4.85 16.59
N HIS A 901 -11.03 -4.44 17.78
CA HIS A 901 -10.04 -3.39 17.96
C HIS A 901 -8.93 -3.79 18.94
N ARG A 902 -7.69 -3.35 18.68
CA ARG A 902 -6.54 -3.58 19.57
C ARG A 902 -6.76 -3.15 21.02
N TYR A 903 -7.48 -2.06 21.25
CA TYR A 903 -7.79 -1.59 22.61
C TYR A 903 -8.84 -2.43 23.35
N GLU A 904 -9.46 -3.43 22.70
CA GLU A 904 -10.42 -4.36 23.30
C GLU A 904 -9.75 -5.65 23.80
N VAL A 905 -8.48 -5.89 23.43
CA VAL A 905 -7.74 -7.11 23.79
C VAL A 905 -7.64 -7.24 25.31
N VAL A 906 -8.03 -8.41 25.81
CA VAL A 906 -7.97 -8.73 27.24
C VAL A 906 -6.69 -9.51 27.53
N HIS A 907 -5.69 -8.83 28.12
CA HIS A 907 -4.44 -9.44 28.53
C HIS A 907 -4.60 -10.23 29.85
N GLU A 908 -4.06 -11.45 29.88
CA GLU A 908 -4.09 -12.39 31.01
C GLU A 908 -2.78 -12.37 31.80
N ASP A 909 -2.78 -12.90 33.03
CA ASP A 909 -1.59 -13.01 33.89
C ASP A 909 -0.74 -14.28 33.60
N LYS A 910 -0.56 -14.58 32.32
CA LYS A 910 0.25 -15.69 31.82
C LYS A 910 0.68 -15.45 30.39
N TRP A 911 1.66 -16.21 29.93
CA TRP A 911 2.03 -16.34 28.53
C TRP A 911 1.50 -17.65 27.95
N TYR A 912 0.97 -17.57 26.73
CA TYR A 912 0.69 -18.68 25.83
C TYR A 912 1.91 -18.86 24.93
N PHE A 913 2.76 -19.83 25.25
CA PHE A 913 3.98 -20.13 24.50
C PHE A 913 3.73 -21.28 23.53
N ASN A 914 3.55 -20.96 22.27
CA ASN A 914 3.29 -21.93 21.22
C ASN A 914 4.62 -22.47 20.67
N ILE A 915 4.73 -23.80 20.58
CA ILE A 915 5.83 -24.51 19.92
C ILE A 915 5.20 -25.40 18.87
N ASP A 916 5.34 -25.02 17.60
CA ASP A 916 4.65 -25.69 16.52
C ASP A 916 5.57 -26.58 15.71
N TYR A 917 5.00 -27.68 15.22
CA TYR A 917 5.56 -28.38 14.07
C TYR A 917 5.65 -27.38 12.91
N ARG A 918 4.51 -26.77 12.56
CA ARG A 918 4.38 -25.75 11.50
C ARG A 918 3.13 -24.89 11.71
N GLN A 919 3.14 -23.72 11.06
CA GLN A 919 1.97 -22.86 10.88
C GLN A 919 1.69 -22.63 9.38
N CYS A 920 0.42 -22.45 8.99
CA CYS A 920 0.06 -22.01 7.65
C CYS A 920 0.67 -20.63 7.33
N GLY A 921 0.92 -20.38 6.04
CA GLY A 921 1.32 -19.06 5.55
C GLY A 921 0.24 -17.99 5.78
N VAL A 922 0.61 -16.73 5.55
CA VAL A 922 -0.30 -15.58 5.71
C VAL A 922 -0.96 -15.16 4.40
N GLY A 923 -0.33 -15.43 3.26
CA GLY A 923 -0.83 -15.09 1.93
C GLY A 923 -1.16 -13.60 1.75
N SER A 924 -2.15 -13.34 0.91
CA SER A 924 -2.68 -12.01 0.54
C SER A 924 -4.18 -12.08 0.16
N ALA A 925 -4.87 -13.12 0.63
CA ALA A 925 -6.17 -13.53 0.10
C ALA A 925 -7.37 -12.67 0.55
N ALA A 926 -7.17 -11.63 1.37
CA ALA A 926 -8.18 -10.64 1.69
C ALA A 926 -8.74 -10.00 0.40
N CYS A 927 -7.85 -9.65 -0.53
CA CYS A 927 -8.15 -9.40 -1.94
C CYS A 927 -7.01 -9.95 -2.79
N GLY A 928 -7.08 -11.23 -3.18
CA GLY A 928 -5.88 -11.89 -3.68
C GLY A 928 -6.02 -13.35 -4.06
N PRO A 929 -4.92 -13.95 -4.55
CA PRO A 929 -4.87 -15.39 -4.76
C PRO A 929 -5.06 -16.13 -3.43
N LYS A 930 -5.69 -17.31 -3.51
CA LYS A 930 -5.74 -18.24 -2.38
C LYS A 930 -4.31 -18.64 -1.99
N LEU A 931 -4.07 -18.83 -0.69
CA LEU A 931 -2.80 -19.32 -0.16
C LEU A 931 -2.34 -20.58 -0.93
N GLY A 932 -1.10 -20.57 -1.43
CA GLY A 932 -0.54 -21.69 -2.18
C GLY A 932 -0.55 -23.00 -1.38
N GLN A 933 -0.76 -24.14 -2.05
CA GLN A 933 -0.89 -25.44 -1.37
C GLN A 933 0.36 -25.81 -0.54
N GLN A 934 1.55 -25.43 -1.02
CA GLN A 934 2.82 -25.67 -0.34
C GLN A 934 2.98 -24.94 1.01
N TYR A 935 2.15 -23.90 1.25
CA TYR A 935 2.14 -23.09 2.46
C TYR A 935 0.99 -23.46 3.41
N ARG A 936 0.25 -24.54 3.10
CA ARG A 936 -0.82 -25.08 3.95
C ARG A 936 -0.34 -26.31 4.68
N ILE A 937 -0.99 -26.63 5.80
CA ILE A 937 -0.80 -27.90 6.51
C ILE A 937 -1.92 -28.84 6.06
N THR A 938 -1.56 -29.84 5.27
CA THR A 938 -2.48 -30.83 4.69
C THR A 938 -2.06 -32.27 4.99
N GLU A 939 -0.89 -32.44 5.59
CA GLU A 939 -0.33 -33.70 6.05
C GLU A 939 -1.24 -34.33 7.11
N LYS A 940 -1.55 -35.62 6.95
CA LYS A 940 -2.37 -36.36 7.92
C LYS A 940 -1.56 -36.97 9.05
N HIS A 941 -0.28 -37.21 8.81
CA HIS A 941 0.64 -37.77 9.79
C HIS A 941 1.72 -36.73 10.11
N ILE A 942 1.84 -36.36 11.38
CA ILE A 942 2.76 -35.33 11.86
C ILE A 942 3.66 -35.92 12.94
N GLU A 943 4.96 -35.70 12.80
CA GLU A 943 5.96 -36.09 13.80
C GLU A 943 6.91 -34.92 14.08
N PHE A 944 7.06 -34.55 15.35
CA PHE A 944 8.10 -33.62 15.77
C PHE A 944 8.54 -33.86 17.21
N GLU A 945 9.75 -33.43 17.52
CA GLU A 945 10.37 -33.61 18.83
C GLU A 945 11.20 -32.40 19.22
N PHE A 946 11.30 -32.17 20.53
CA PHE A 946 12.10 -31.09 21.10
C PHE A 946 12.46 -31.41 22.56
N ASP A 947 13.54 -30.79 23.02
CA ASP A 947 14.03 -30.87 24.39
C ASP A 947 13.70 -29.57 25.14
N VAL A 948 13.26 -29.70 26.39
CA VAL A 948 12.96 -28.59 27.30
C VAL A 948 13.89 -28.66 28.51
N SER A 949 14.60 -27.58 28.80
CA SER A 949 15.44 -27.45 30.00
C SER A 949 15.11 -26.16 30.74
N VAL A 950 15.21 -26.17 32.07
CA VAL A 950 14.94 -25.00 32.92
C VAL A 950 16.13 -24.74 33.87
N ASP A 951 16.42 -23.45 34.12
CA ASP A 951 17.47 -22.92 35.02
C ASP A 951 16.92 -21.95 36.06
#